data_AF-A0A937D5K8-F1
#
_entry.id   AF-A0A937D5K8-F1
#
_cell.length_a   1.000
_cell.length_b   1.000
_cell.length_c   1.000
_cell.angle_alpha   90.00
_cell.angle_beta   90.00
_cell.angle_gamma   90.00
#
_symmetry.space_group_name_H-M   'P 1'
#
loop_
_entity.id
_entity.type
_entity.pdbx_description
1 polymer ?
#
loop_
_entity_poly.entity_id
_entity_poly.type
_entity_poly.pdbx_seq_one_letter_code
_entity_poly.pdbx_strand_id
1 'polypeptide(L)'
;TGGVVTWNYSVPASAVEYLAAGQPKVETFTFTISDGNGGTVERTVSVTITGTNDGPIVAAEDVTGAVTELVTPASNLTDSGTISFSDVDLTDVHSVSAVTASSGALGTLTASVTTDTTGNGTGGVVTWNYSVPASAVEYLAAGQPKVETFTFTLSDGNGGAVERTVSVTITGTNDAPTITSSAQSGSVQEDTTLSVSGSVDASDIDNGDVLTYTAAATAGAYGSLSVNSANGDWTYTLANGTNGTASAVQSLAAGESHDEVFTINVSDGKGGTTSQTVTVTVTGTNDAPKVSGAVTGTATEDGSTVTLDARANASDVDAGATLNVVNVPGTLPAGVSYSAATQSFTLDPANAAFQSLPAGVTTTVTVNYGISDGTATTAASATWTVTGTNDAPAVSGAVTATVAEGSAVSTLNALARATDVDAGTTLTVVNVPGTLPAGVTYNAGNGTFSLDPSHPGYQSLGNGQTATVTVNYGVSDGIATTAASVQWTITGVANGDTTPPTVTLTASPGNAPENGTITVTFQFSETVAGFAESDISVTAGTKVPGSFTQVDGDTYTMQFIRTANGNNPMTVTVAGGSYTDTATNPGGGGSVEVRRDGPKPVGIAGEPINLGLENPLSTDGGIVHVRVENVPEGWSFSEGARLEDGSWVMRTADPSALTITSPVTFAGALLFNMTVQWTTADGSSATASIANNIEAFPPGSPIFGWSGDDHLSGSSAADTFVIANPIGAHVIHHFDAAADKVNLIAFGATSFEELQAHLTDDGNGNALISFGAGMTVTILGVSAAQLTAANFSFDDVPVLNNTGTMTLGDGSMLPFSGIVNNTGTISLESEGAYTLLQMMQHGVTLQGGGDLTLSDSDGNAIAGSVSEVTLTNVDNTISGAGQIGGGQMTLVNAGTIAATGTQHALVIDTGSNVVVNTGLFAALGGAGLVVASATTGHGSALVGDGSQLTFGGASDADVDFAQGGTGALALGQPGAFTGTITGMDAGDSIALPGVLFTGATQVSYAAGLSGAGGTLTVSDGGSSAQFAIVGRYAQGDFQVVVGADGVARITSTAADNGTVLGSAGDDVLAGTAGDDLLVGGKGADFLTGGEGSDTFVWRAGDFGGAVDTITDFTLGDSGDMLALGGLLAGWNAGDDLSQYLQVQATEGGTLVSVDATGTGQAFEDLVLLQGVTGIDLTTLTPHINAYPLA
;
A
#
# COMPACT_ATOMS: atom_id res chain seq x y z
N THR A 1 -18.84 -145.72 -44.83
CA THR A 1 -17.90 -144.91 -44.02
C THR A 1 -17.81 -143.54 -44.67
N GLY A 2 -18.15 -142.47 -43.96
CA GLY A 2 -18.18 -141.10 -44.52
C GLY A 2 -16.88 -140.35 -44.26
N GLY A 3 -16.36 -139.63 -45.25
CA GLY A 3 -15.18 -138.77 -45.11
C GLY A 3 -15.54 -137.37 -44.60
N VAL A 4 -14.66 -136.76 -43.82
CA VAL A 4 -14.77 -135.37 -43.36
C VAL A 4 -13.63 -134.59 -44.00
N VAL A 5 -13.93 -133.43 -44.59
CA VAL A 5 -12.91 -132.48 -45.06
C VAL A 5 -12.79 -131.39 -43.99
N THR A 6 -11.58 -131.23 -43.45
CA THR A 6 -11.25 -130.13 -42.52
C THR A 6 -10.54 -129.04 -43.31
N TRP A 7 -10.89 -127.79 -43.07
CA TRP A 7 -10.28 -126.62 -43.69
C TRP A 7 -9.98 -125.58 -42.60
N ASN A 8 -8.96 -124.76 -42.83
CA ASN A 8 -8.59 -123.64 -41.97
C ASN A 8 -8.61 -122.36 -42.81
N TYR A 9 -9.14 -121.29 -42.23
CA TYR A 9 -9.11 -119.95 -42.81
C TYR A 9 -8.25 -119.04 -41.95
N SER A 10 -7.44 -118.20 -42.60
CA SER A 10 -6.69 -117.14 -41.94
C SER A 10 -6.61 -115.94 -42.86
N VAL A 11 -6.89 -114.76 -42.33
CA VAL A 11 -6.67 -113.48 -42.98
C VAL A 11 -5.85 -112.60 -42.03
N PRO A 12 -4.84 -111.86 -42.51
CA PRO A 12 -4.20 -110.84 -41.69
C PRO A 12 -5.23 -109.79 -41.28
N ALA A 13 -5.29 -109.42 -40.00
CA ALA A 13 -6.21 -108.38 -39.52
C ALA A 13 -6.08 -107.09 -40.35
N SER A 14 -4.84 -106.65 -40.60
CA SER A 14 -4.51 -105.49 -41.44
C SER A 14 -5.09 -105.51 -42.86
N ALA A 15 -5.46 -106.67 -43.41
CA ALA A 15 -6.05 -106.77 -44.74
C ALA A 15 -7.57 -106.52 -44.74
N VAL A 16 -8.19 -106.42 -43.55
CA VAL A 16 -9.63 -106.30 -43.35
C VAL A 16 -10.04 -105.19 -42.38
N GLU A 17 -9.11 -104.47 -41.76
CA GLU A 17 -9.37 -103.28 -40.91
C GLU A 17 -10.14 -102.18 -41.65
N TYR A 18 -10.21 -102.23 -42.98
CA TYR A 18 -10.94 -101.24 -43.77
C TYR A 18 -12.47 -101.39 -43.72
N LEU A 19 -12.93 -102.49 -43.12
CA LEU A 19 -14.34 -102.88 -43.04
C LEU A 19 -14.99 -102.26 -41.80
N ALA A 20 -15.92 -101.34 -42.03
CA ALA A 20 -16.69 -100.69 -40.97
C ALA A 20 -17.53 -101.65 -40.13
N ALA A 21 -18.00 -101.18 -38.97
CA ALA A 21 -18.87 -101.94 -38.07
C ALA A 21 -20.05 -102.62 -38.79
N GLY A 22 -20.07 -103.96 -38.72
CA GLY A 22 -21.14 -104.76 -39.31
C GLY A 22 -21.04 -104.93 -40.82
N GLN A 23 -20.08 -104.31 -41.51
CA GLN A 23 -19.86 -104.49 -42.94
C GLN A 23 -19.40 -105.94 -43.21
N PRO A 24 -20.18 -106.74 -43.97
CA PRO A 24 -19.81 -108.12 -44.24
C PRO A 24 -18.91 -108.20 -45.48
N LYS A 25 -17.76 -108.86 -45.35
CA LYS A 25 -16.96 -109.32 -46.48
C LYS A 25 -17.04 -110.83 -46.56
N VAL A 26 -17.73 -111.33 -47.59
CA VAL A 26 -17.83 -112.76 -47.85
C VAL A 26 -16.72 -113.17 -48.81
N GLU A 27 -15.88 -114.11 -48.37
CA GLU A 27 -14.89 -114.78 -49.20
C GLU A 27 -15.34 -116.21 -49.46
N THR A 28 -15.37 -116.60 -50.74
CA THR A 28 -15.83 -117.92 -51.17
C THR A 28 -14.68 -118.74 -51.72
N PHE A 29 -14.49 -119.92 -51.13
CA PHE A 29 -13.46 -120.89 -51.52
C PHE A 29 -14.14 -122.14 -52.05
N THR A 30 -13.91 -122.47 -53.32
CA THR A 30 -14.42 -123.71 -53.91
C THR A 30 -13.34 -124.77 -53.86
N PHE A 31 -13.69 -125.95 -53.35
CA PHE A 31 -12.82 -127.12 -53.36
C PHE A 31 -13.54 -128.30 -54.01
N THR A 32 -12.78 -129.08 -54.76
CA THR A 32 -13.28 -130.24 -55.48
C THR A 32 -12.94 -131.50 -54.71
N ILE A 33 -13.96 -132.29 -54.38
CA ILE A 33 -13.80 -133.63 -53.81
C ILE A 33 -13.83 -134.62 -54.97
N SER A 34 -12.74 -135.35 -55.20
CA SER A 34 -12.67 -136.42 -56.19
C SER A 34 -12.79 -137.79 -55.54
N ASP A 35 -13.45 -138.73 -56.21
CA ASP A 35 -13.48 -140.14 -55.82
C ASP A 35 -12.23 -140.92 -56.27
N GLY A 36 -11.29 -140.26 -56.96
CA GLY A 36 -10.06 -140.85 -57.48
C GLY A 36 -10.24 -141.74 -58.72
N ASN A 37 -11.47 -141.90 -59.24
CA ASN A 37 -11.82 -142.76 -60.39
C ASN A 37 -12.60 -142.01 -61.48
N GLY A 38 -12.47 -140.68 -61.54
CA GLY A 38 -13.05 -139.82 -62.57
C GLY A 38 -14.35 -139.11 -62.16
N GLY A 39 -14.90 -139.39 -60.98
CA GLY A 39 -16.00 -138.62 -60.39
C GLY A 39 -15.48 -137.48 -59.51
N THR A 40 -16.02 -136.27 -59.68
CA THR A 40 -15.70 -135.11 -58.84
C THR A 40 -16.95 -134.32 -58.47
N VAL A 41 -16.95 -133.74 -57.28
CA VAL A 41 -17.99 -132.80 -56.84
C VAL A 41 -17.36 -131.56 -56.23
N GLU A 42 -17.80 -130.39 -56.66
CA GLU A 42 -17.37 -129.13 -56.05
C GLU A 42 -18.25 -128.79 -54.85
N ARG A 43 -17.62 -128.28 -53.80
CA ARG A 43 -18.25 -127.70 -52.61
C ARG A 43 -17.61 -126.34 -52.38
N THR A 44 -18.41 -125.40 -51.89
CA THR A 44 -17.93 -124.05 -51.59
C THR A 44 -18.04 -123.81 -50.09
N VAL A 45 -16.98 -123.27 -49.50
CA VAL A 45 -17.00 -122.66 -48.16
C VAL A 45 -17.10 -121.16 -48.34
N SER A 46 -18.05 -120.54 -47.66
CA SER A 46 -18.10 -119.08 -47.54
C SER A 46 -17.67 -118.70 -46.13
N VAL A 47 -16.67 -117.83 -46.02
CA VAL A 47 -16.29 -117.19 -44.76
C VAL A 47 -16.80 -115.76 -44.81
N THR A 48 -17.62 -115.38 -43.84
CA THR A 48 -18.04 -113.99 -43.66
C THR A 48 -17.17 -113.37 -42.59
N ILE A 49 -16.37 -112.40 -42.98
CA ILE A 49 -15.71 -111.46 -42.07
C ILE A 49 -16.70 -110.34 -41.81
N THR A 50 -16.92 -110.01 -40.54
CA THR A 50 -17.75 -108.86 -40.15
C THR A 50 -16.82 -107.81 -39.58
N GLY A 51 -16.81 -106.62 -40.19
CA GLY A 51 -16.03 -105.49 -39.71
C GLY A 51 -16.43 -105.04 -38.31
N THR A 52 -15.49 -104.43 -37.60
CA THR A 52 -15.66 -103.75 -36.32
C THR A 52 -15.38 -102.28 -36.52
N ASN A 53 -15.95 -101.42 -35.66
CA ASN A 53 -15.68 -99.99 -35.76
C ASN A 53 -14.27 -99.67 -35.24
N ASP A 54 -13.51 -98.93 -36.03
CA ASP A 54 -12.30 -98.25 -35.62
C ASP A 54 -12.59 -96.76 -35.51
N GLY A 55 -12.23 -96.14 -34.38
CA GLY A 55 -12.54 -94.73 -34.18
C GLY A 55 -11.58 -93.80 -34.95
N PRO A 56 -12.00 -92.56 -35.25
CA PRO A 56 -11.17 -91.62 -35.98
C PRO A 56 -9.92 -91.29 -35.17
N ILE A 57 -8.75 -91.30 -35.82
CA ILE A 57 -7.47 -90.94 -35.23
C ILE A 57 -7.15 -89.50 -35.65
N VAL A 58 -7.04 -88.62 -34.66
CA VAL A 58 -6.65 -87.22 -34.83
C VAL A 58 -5.31 -87.00 -34.13
N ALA A 59 -4.45 -86.10 -34.65
CA ALA A 59 -3.20 -85.73 -33.98
C ALA A 59 -3.40 -85.38 -32.49
N ALA A 60 -2.39 -85.64 -31.65
CA ALA A 60 -2.50 -85.58 -30.19
C ALA A 60 -2.35 -84.17 -29.59
N GLU A 61 -1.86 -83.20 -30.36
CA GLU A 61 -1.67 -81.83 -29.89
C GLU A 61 -2.93 -81.00 -30.14
N ASP A 62 -3.32 -80.19 -29.14
CA ASP A 62 -4.36 -79.18 -29.30
C ASP A 62 -3.90 -78.09 -30.27
N VAL A 63 -4.85 -77.53 -31.03
CA VAL A 63 -4.55 -76.53 -32.06
C VAL A 63 -4.80 -75.13 -31.51
N THR A 64 -3.86 -74.22 -31.73
CA THR A 64 -3.95 -72.83 -31.28
C THR A 64 -4.21 -71.88 -32.45
N GLY A 65 -5.06 -70.88 -32.22
CA GLY A 65 -5.21 -69.71 -33.07
C GLY A 65 -4.78 -68.43 -32.34
N ALA A 66 -4.58 -67.35 -33.07
CA ALA A 66 -4.27 -66.06 -32.50
C ALA A 66 -4.81 -64.90 -33.34
N VAL A 67 -5.31 -63.88 -32.67
CA VAL A 67 -5.64 -62.58 -33.28
C VAL A 67 -5.04 -61.46 -32.42
N THR A 68 -4.71 -60.35 -33.06
CA THR A 68 -4.27 -59.13 -32.38
C THR A 68 -5.35 -58.08 -32.57
N GLU A 69 -5.64 -57.37 -31.48
CA GLU A 69 -6.52 -56.21 -31.47
C GLU A 69 -6.04 -55.10 -32.41
N LEU A 70 -6.93 -54.18 -32.75
CA LEU A 70 -6.63 -53.07 -33.64
C LEU A 70 -6.83 -51.75 -32.90
N VAL A 71 -5.80 -50.89 -32.89
CA VAL A 71 -5.85 -49.48 -32.41
C VAL A 71 -6.95 -48.63 -33.11
N THR A 72 -7.60 -49.16 -34.14
CA THR A 72 -8.81 -48.57 -34.70
C THR A 72 -9.74 -49.71 -35.11
N PRO A 73 -10.86 -49.92 -34.38
CA PRO A 73 -11.78 -51.01 -34.65
C PRO A 73 -12.29 -51.01 -36.08
N ALA A 74 -12.02 -52.07 -36.83
CA ALA A 74 -12.58 -52.27 -38.15
C ALA A 74 -13.06 -53.72 -38.32
N SER A 75 -14.37 -53.90 -38.49
CA SER A 75 -15.00 -55.20 -38.73
C SER A 75 -14.69 -56.22 -37.62
N ASN A 76 -14.49 -57.51 -37.98
CA ASN A 76 -14.17 -58.58 -37.04
C ASN A 76 -12.71 -59.02 -37.22
N LEU A 77 -12.07 -59.40 -36.12
CA LEU A 77 -10.81 -60.15 -36.12
C LEU A 77 -11.13 -61.62 -36.41
N THR A 78 -10.34 -62.26 -37.27
CA THR A 78 -10.56 -63.65 -37.67
C THR A 78 -9.27 -64.42 -37.70
N ASP A 79 -9.37 -65.72 -37.39
CA ASP A 79 -8.31 -66.69 -37.60
C ASP A 79 -8.93 -68.00 -38.08
N SER A 80 -8.15 -68.83 -38.77
CA SER A 80 -8.63 -70.10 -39.32
C SER A 80 -7.50 -71.11 -39.39
N GLY A 81 -7.86 -72.37 -39.29
CA GLY A 81 -6.89 -73.45 -39.40
C GLY A 81 -7.53 -74.79 -39.66
N THR A 82 -6.70 -75.83 -39.62
CA THR A 82 -7.13 -77.18 -39.93
C THR A 82 -6.63 -78.19 -38.89
N ILE A 83 -7.41 -79.26 -38.72
CA ILE A 83 -7.04 -80.43 -37.92
C ILE A 83 -7.14 -81.65 -38.84
N SER A 84 -6.03 -82.37 -39.01
CA SER A 84 -6.01 -83.59 -39.81
C SER A 84 -6.46 -84.80 -39.01
N PHE A 85 -7.18 -85.71 -39.67
CA PHE A 85 -7.58 -86.98 -39.10
C PHE A 85 -7.52 -88.12 -40.13
N SER A 86 -7.51 -89.35 -39.64
CA SER A 86 -7.59 -90.58 -40.44
C SER A 86 -8.58 -91.54 -39.78
N ASP A 87 -9.28 -92.32 -40.58
CA ASP A 87 -10.14 -93.40 -40.09
C ASP A 87 -9.96 -94.58 -41.04
N VAL A 88 -9.64 -95.75 -40.50
CA VAL A 88 -9.35 -96.91 -41.35
C VAL A 88 -10.63 -97.46 -42.02
N ASP A 89 -11.80 -97.19 -41.46
CA ASP A 89 -13.10 -97.63 -41.96
C ASP A 89 -13.53 -96.82 -43.21
N LEU A 90 -13.43 -97.45 -44.39
CA LEU A 90 -13.57 -96.72 -45.67
C LEU A 90 -15.00 -96.27 -46.00
N THR A 91 -16.00 -96.73 -45.26
CA THR A 91 -17.39 -96.33 -45.46
C THR A 91 -17.89 -95.30 -44.46
N ASP A 92 -17.05 -94.92 -43.50
CA ASP A 92 -17.43 -94.02 -42.43
C ASP A 92 -17.48 -92.58 -42.94
N VAL A 93 -18.42 -91.81 -42.39
CA VAL A 93 -18.67 -90.42 -42.75
C VAL A 93 -18.62 -89.61 -41.48
N HIS A 94 -17.71 -88.65 -41.44
CA HIS A 94 -17.37 -87.93 -40.23
C HIS A 94 -18.18 -86.67 -40.07
N SER A 95 -18.49 -86.35 -38.82
CA SER A 95 -19.20 -85.13 -38.46
C SER A 95 -18.63 -84.50 -37.21
N VAL A 96 -18.74 -83.17 -37.13
CA VAL A 96 -18.35 -82.38 -35.97
C VAL A 96 -19.61 -82.05 -35.17
N SER A 97 -19.55 -82.23 -33.85
CA SER A 97 -20.63 -81.82 -32.93
C SER A 97 -20.79 -80.29 -32.91
N ALA A 98 -21.81 -79.79 -32.22
CA ALA A 98 -21.86 -78.37 -31.89
C ALA A 98 -20.58 -77.95 -31.15
N VAL A 99 -20.00 -76.82 -31.55
CA VAL A 99 -18.83 -76.23 -30.90
C VAL A 99 -19.30 -75.57 -29.59
N THR A 100 -18.65 -75.91 -28.49
CA THR A 100 -18.92 -75.34 -27.17
C THR A 100 -17.81 -74.36 -26.81
N ALA A 101 -18.15 -73.09 -26.59
CA ALA A 101 -17.21 -72.06 -26.18
C ALA A 101 -17.01 -72.03 -24.66
N SER A 102 -15.83 -71.59 -24.20
CA SER A 102 -15.57 -71.29 -22.80
C SER A 102 -16.49 -70.19 -22.26
N SER A 103 -16.75 -70.23 -20.94
CA SER A 103 -17.49 -69.15 -20.27
C SER A 103 -16.77 -67.81 -20.45
N GLY A 104 -17.50 -66.77 -20.88
CA GLY A 104 -16.95 -65.43 -21.09
C GLY A 104 -16.20 -65.23 -22.41
N ALA A 105 -16.34 -66.15 -23.37
CA ALA A 105 -15.86 -65.95 -24.74
C ALA A 105 -16.64 -64.82 -25.44
N LEU A 106 -15.92 -63.95 -26.13
CA LEU A 106 -16.39 -62.82 -26.93
C LEU A 106 -16.51 -63.21 -28.40
N GLY A 107 -15.64 -64.12 -28.87
CA GLY A 107 -15.64 -64.63 -30.23
C GLY A 107 -16.51 -65.87 -30.43
N THR A 108 -16.64 -66.25 -31.70
CA THR A 108 -17.33 -67.47 -32.13
C THR A 108 -16.38 -68.32 -32.97
N LEU A 109 -16.50 -69.64 -32.87
CA LEU A 109 -15.75 -70.57 -33.70
C LEU A 109 -16.71 -71.55 -34.38
N THR A 110 -16.51 -71.74 -35.69
CA THR A 110 -17.15 -72.81 -36.46
C THR A 110 -16.13 -73.87 -36.80
N ALA A 111 -16.51 -75.14 -36.75
CA ALA A 111 -15.67 -76.26 -37.15
C ALA A 111 -16.48 -77.23 -38.02
N SER A 112 -15.92 -77.66 -39.14
CA SER A 112 -16.58 -78.59 -40.06
C SER A 112 -15.59 -79.50 -40.77
N VAL A 113 -16.03 -80.72 -41.10
CA VAL A 113 -15.26 -81.64 -41.95
C VAL A 113 -15.27 -81.08 -43.37
N THR A 114 -14.11 -80.65 -43.86
CA THR A 114 -13.94 -80.11 -45.23
C THR A 114 -13.35 -81.14 -46.18
N THR A 115 -12.72 -82.19 -45.66
CA THR A 115 -12.33 -83.39 -46.40
C THR A 115 -12.56 -84.60 -45.49
N ASP A 116 -13.24 -85.63 -45.99
CA ASP A 116 -13.51 -86.86 -45.26
C ASP A 116 -12.52 -87.96 -45.66
N THR A 117 -12.39 -89.00 -44.84
CA THR A 117 -11.58 -90.21 -45.09
C THR A 117 -12.38 -91.29 -45.83
N THR A 118 -13.67 -91.08 -46.11
CA THR A 118 -14.51 -92.03 -46.84
C THR A 118 -13.86 -92.44 -48.17
N GLY A 119 -13.62 -93.74 -48.35
CA GLY A 119 -13.09 -94.35 -49.56
C GLY A 119 -11.56 -94.46 -49.65
N ASN A 120 -10.78 -93.73 -48.83
CA ASN A 120 -9.31 -93.77 -48.83
C ASN A 120 -8.66 -93.98 -47.45
N GLY A 121 -9.43 -93.83 -46.38
CA GLY A 121 -9.07 -94.03 -44.98
C GLY A 121 -8.07 -93.01 -44.40
N THR A 122 -7.67 -92.00 -45.17
CA THR A 122 -6.59 -91.08 -44.82
C THR A 122 -6.80 -89.70 -45.44
N GLY A 123 -6.21 -88.66 -44.82
CA GLY A 123 -6.26 -87.30 -45.36
C GLY A 123 -7.55 -86.53 -45.04
N GLY A 124 -8.28 -86.94 -43.99
CA GLY A 124 -9.41 -86.18 -43.46
C GLY A 124 -8.95 -84.85 -42.87
N VAL A 125 -9.78 -83.82 -43.02
CA VAL A 125 -9.51 -82.46 -42.55
C VAL A 125 -10.78 -81.85 -41.94
N VAL A 126 -10.65 -81.38 -40.71
CA VAL A 126 -11.58 -80.43 -40.10
C VAL A 126 -11.03 -79.03 -40.30
N THR A 127 -11.79 -78.12 -40.89
CA THR A 127 -11.45 -76.69 -40.94
C THR A 127 -12.21 -75.96 -39.85
N TRP A 128 -11.52 -75.10 -39.12
CA TRP A 128 -12.12 -74.19 -38.15
C TRP A 128 -11.94 -72.74 -38.55
N ASN A 129 -12.91 -71.90 -38.22
CA ASN A 129 -12.87 -70.45 -38.44
C ASN A 129 -13.36 -69.74 -37.18
N TYR A 130 -12.50 -68.89 -36.62
CA TYR A 130 -12.77 -68.02 -35.49
C TYR A 130 -13.12 -66.60 -35.97
N SER A 131 -14.04 -65.94 -35.27
CA SER A 131 -14.36 -64.52 -35.49
C SER A 131 -14.83 -63.82 -34.20
N VAL A 132 -14.27 -62.66 -33.91
CA VAL A 132 -14.67 -61.75 -32.82
C VAL A 132 -14.82 -60.32 -33.33
N PRO A 133 -15.85 -59.55 -32.93
CA PRO A 133 -15.93 -58.13 -33.27
C PRO A 133 -14.72 -57.37 -32.71
N ALA A 134 -14.04 -56.54 -33.52
CA ALA A 134 -12.88 -55.78 -33.05
C ALA A 134 -13.24 -54.88 -31.85
N SER A 135 -14.38 -54.16 -31.93
CA SER A 135 -14.87 -53.31 -30.85
C SER A 135 -15.17 -54.03 -29.52
N ALA A 136 -15.27 -55.36 -29.52
CA ALA A 136 -15.54 -56.12 -28.29
C ALA A 136 -14.27 -56.37 -27.47
N VAL A 137 -13.09 -56.11 -28.03
CA VAL A 137 -11.80 -56.41 -27.40
C VAL A 137 -10.98 -55.18 -26.99
N GLU A 138 -11.34 -53.98 -27.46
CA GLU A 138 -10.69 -52.65 -27.22
C GLU A 138 -10.41 -52.22 -25.77
N TYR A 139 -10.72 -53.05 -24.79
CA TYR A 139 -10.38 -52.81 -23.38
C TYR A 139 -9.11 -53.56 -22.95
N LEU A 140 -8.53 -54.39 -23.83
CA LEU A 140 -7.37 -55.21 -23.49
C LEU A 140 -6.10 -54.40 -23.71
N ALA A 141 -5.43 -54.10 -22.60
CA ALA A 141 -4.17 -53.35 -22.63
C ALA A 141 -3.08 -54.05 -23.47
N ALA A 142 -2.07 -53.27 -23.87
CA ALA A 142 -0.98 -53.73 -24.72
C ALA A 142 -0.34 -55.05 -24.27
N GLY A 143 -0.44 -56.08 -25.13
CA GLY A 143 0.12 -57.39 -24.86
C GLY A 143 -0.66 -58.23 -23.83
N GLN A 144 -1.77 -57.73 -23.28
CA GLN A 144 -2.66 -58.49 -22.40
C GLN A 144 -3.32 -59.63 -23.20
N PRO A 145 -3.11 -60.90 -22.80
CA PRO A 145 -3.73 -62.03 -23.49
C PRO A 145 -5.12 -62.33 -22.94
N LYS A 146 -6.08 -62.55 -23.82
CA LYS A 146 -7.36 -63.18 -23.51
C LYS A 146 -7.48 -64.48 -24.29
N VAL A 147 -7.52 -65.60 -23.58
CA VAL A 147 -7.62 -66.94 -24.18
C VAL A 147 -9.06 -67.42 -24.18
N GLU A 148 -9.56 -67.82 -25.34
CA GLU A 148 -10.88 -68.42 -25.53
C GLU A 148 -10.72 -69.85 -26.05
N THR A 149 -11.38 -70.81 -25.41
CA THR A 149 -11.28 -72.23 -25.81
C THR A 149 -12.59 -72.73 -26.38
N PHE A 150 -12.50 -73.47 -27.49
CA PHE A 150 -13.64 -74.01 -28.22
C PHE A 150 -13.50 -75.53 -28.36
N THR A 151 -14.40 -76.27 -27.72
CA THR A 151 -14.37 -77.74 -27.69
C THR A 151 -15.43 -78.33 -28.60
N PHE A 152 -15.07 -79.33 -29.41
CA PHE A 152 -15.99 -80.09 -30.24
C PHE A 152 -15.57 -81.57 -30.34
N THR A 153 -16.48 -82.43 -30.76
CA THR A 153 -16.24 -83.86 -30.95
C THR A 153 -16.31 -84.22 -32.43
N LEU A 154 -15.27 -84.87 -32.96
CA LEU A 154 -15.28 -85.53 -34.26
C LEU A 154 -15.81 -86.95 -34.08
N SER A 155 -16.89 -87.31 -34.78
CA SER A 155 -17.54 -88.62 -34.70
C SER A 155 -17.60 -89.28 -36.08
N ASP A 156 -17.35 -90.58 -36.14
CA ASP A 156 -17.50 -91.42 -37.35
C ASP A 156 -18.96 -91.82 -37.65
N GLY A 157 -19.88 -91.53 -36.72
CA GLY A 157 -21.30 -91.87 -36.82
C GLY A 157 -21.64 -93.32 -36.47
N ASN A 158 -20.65 -94.16 -36.18
CA ASN A 158 -20.78 -95.60 -35.91
C ASN A 158 -20.26 -96.02 -34.52
N GLY A 159 -19.77 -95.08 -33.72
CA GLY A 159 -19.51 -95.24 -32.28
C GLY A 159 -18.13 -94.80 -31.83
N GLY A 160 -17.23 -94.47 -32.76
CA GLY A 160 -15.95 -93.83 -32.48
C GLY A 160 -16.08 -92.31 -32.48
N ALA A 161 -15.53 -91.68 -31.44
CA ALA A 161 -15.58 -90.24 -31.26
C ALA A 161 -14.32 -89.72 -30.57
N VAL A 162 -13.83 -88.57 -30.99
CA VAL A 162 -12.64 -87.91 -30.46
C VAL A 162 -12.93 -86.43 -30.19
N GLU A 163 -12.74 -86.00 -28.95
CA GLU A 163 -12.87 -84.59 -28.55
C GLU A 163 -11.62 -83.79 -28.93
N ARG A 164 -11.79 -82.57 -29.41
CA ARG A 164 -10.72 -81.63 -29.74
C ARG A 164 -11.04 -80.23 -29.26
N THR A 165 -9.99 -79.53 -28.87
CA THR A 165 -10.04 -78.15 -28.37
C THR A 165 -9.23 -77.26 -29.30
N VAL A 166 -9.81 -76.11 -29.68
CA VAL A 166 -9.09 -75.01 -30.30
C VAL A 166 -8.98 -73.87 -29.29
N SER A 167 -7.75 -73.44 -28.98
CA SER A 167 -7.51 -72.30 -28.08
C SER A 167 -7.09 -71.08 -28.90
N VAL A 168 -7.90 -70.01 -28.88
CA VAL A 168 -7.59 -68.75 -29.58
C VAL A 168 -7.12 -67.72 -28.57
N THR A 169 -5.94 -67.15 -28.78
CA THR A 169 -5.41 -66.06 -27.96
C THR A 169 -5.63 -64.73 -28.65
N ILE A 170 -6.42 -63.85 -28.05
CA ILE A 170 -6.54 -62.44 -28.44
C ILE A 170 -5.46 -61.69 -27.67
N THR A 171 -4.62 -60.94 -28.38
CA THR A 171 -3.59 -60.08 -27.77
C THR A 171 -3.99 -58.62 -27.92
N GLY A 172 -4.14 -57.91 -26.80
CA GLY A 172 -4.48 -56.48 -26.77
C GLY A 172 -3.43 -55.58 -27.42
N THR A 173 -3.88 -54.43 -27.91
CA THR A 173 -3.02 -53.34 -28.40
C THR A 173 -3.02 -52.17 -27.41
N ASN A 174 -2.28 -51.11 -27.69
CA ASN A 174 -2.35 -49.90 -26.90
C ASN A 174 -3.17 -48.86 -27.65
N ASP A 175 -4.21 -48.35 -27.02
CA ASP A 175 -4.99 -47.22 -27.49
C ASP A 175 -4.47 -45.93 -26.87
N ALA A 176 -4.66 -44.80 -27.55
CA ALA A 176 -4.20 -43.52 -27.03
C ALA A 176 -5.30 -42.86 -26.19
N PRO A 177 -4.94 -42.12 -25.13
CA PRO A 177 -5.91 -41.43 -24.31
C PRO A 177 -6.71 -40.40 -25.11
N THR A 178 -7.98 -40.21 -24.74
CA THR A 178 -8.88 -39.22 -25.34
C THR A 178 -9.21 -38.11 -24.36
N ILE A 179 -9.02 -36.86 -24.76
CA ILE A 179 -9.41 -35.68 -23.97
C ILE A 179 -10.93 -35.49 -24.02
N THR A 180 -11.52 -35.27 -22.85
CA THR A 180 -12.96 -35.11 -22.63
C THR A 180 -13.35 -33.70 -22.20
N SER A 181 -12.40 -32.91 -21.67
CA SER A 181 -12.59 -31.48 -21.38
C SER A 181 -12.64 -30.62 -22.65
N SER A 182 -13.36 -29.50 -22.60
CA SER A 182 -13.28 -28.45 -23.62
C SER A 182 -11.93 -27.71 -23.54
N ALA A 183 -11.59 -26.94 -24.58
CA ALA A 183 -10.43 -26.05 -24.56
C ALA A 183 -10.48 -25.11 -23.34
N GLN A 184 -9.32 -24.89 -22.72
CA GLN A 184 -9.19 -24.18 -21.45
C GLN A 184 -8.67 -22.76 -21.66
N SER A 185 -9.19 -21.80 -20.90
CA SER A 185 -8.72 -20.42 -20.90
C SER A 185 -8.85 -19.75 -19.54
N GLY A 186 -7.98 -18.77 -19.24
CA GLY A 186 -8.02 -17.96 -18.03
C GLY A 186 -7.54 -16.54 -18.27
N SER A 187 -7.73 -15.65 -17.30
CA SER A 187 -7.18 -14.29 -17.34
C SER A 187 -6.59 -13.93 -16.00
N VAL A 188 -5.47 -13.23 -16.03
CA VAL A 188 -4.80 -12.64 -14.88
C VAL A 188 -4.53 -11.18 -15.18
N GLN A 189 -4.44 -10.39 -14.13
CA GLN A 189 -4.20 -8.96 -14.24
C GLN A 189 -3.14 -8.59 -13.21
N GLU A 190 -2.15 -7.85 -13.67
CA GLU A 190 -1.10 -7.27 -12.86
C GLU A 190 -1.68 -6.55 -11.62
N ASP A 191 -0.97 -6.63 -10.51
CA ASP A 191 -1.24 -6.07 -9.17
C ASP A 191 -2.56 -6.49 -8.51
N THR A 192 -3.41 -7.24 -9.20
CA THR A 192 -4.80 -7.47 -8.78
C THR A 192 -5.18 -8.93 -8.79
N THR A 193 -5.08 -9.61 -9.95
CA THR A 193 -5.49 -11.01 -10.12
C THR A 193 -4.31 -11.85 -10.54
N LEU A 194 -3.60 -12.43 -9.57
CA LEU A 194 -2.27 -13.03 -9.80
C LEU A 194 -2.28 -14.54 -10.10
N SER A 195 -3.45 -15.20 -10.14
CA SER A 195 -3.52 -16.62 -10.50
C SER A 195 -4.87 -17.01 -11.11
N VAL A 196 -4.85 -18.06 -11.93
CA VAL A 196 -6.04 -18.67 -12.51
C VAL A 196 -5.85 -20.18 -12.64
N SER A 197 -6.90 -20.98 -12.45
CA SER A 197 -6.82 -22.44 -12.47
C SER A 197 -7.92 -23.08 -13.31
N GLY A 198 -7.71 -24.33 -13.73
CA GLY A 198 -8.67 -25.17 -14.43
C GLY A 198 -8.26 -26.64 -14.42
N SER A 199 -8.89 -27.47 -15.26
CA SER A 199 -8.54 -28.90 -15.39
C SER A 199 -8.57 -29.36 -16.84
N VAL A 200 -7.65 -30.25 -17.21
CA VAL A 200 -7.72 -31.05 -18.44
C VAL A 200 -8.15 -32.47 -18.07
N ASP A 201 -9.34 -32.87 -18.51
CA ASP A 201 -9.90 -34.18 -18.21
C ASP A 201 -9.73 -35.13 -19.40
N ALA A 202 -9.21 -36.34 -19.19
CA ALA A 202 -9.03 -37.36 -20.22
C ALA A 202 -9.39 -38.77 -19.72
N SER A 203 -9.60 -39.69 -20.66
CA SER A 203 -9.89 -41.10 -20.39
C SER A 203 -9.18 -42.02 -21.37
N ASP A 204 -8.80 -43.21 -20.91
CA ASP A 204 -8.33 -44.31 -21.75
C ASP A 204 -9.34 -45.46 -21.76
N ILE A 205 -9.41 -46.18 -22.88
CA ILE A 205 -10.27 -47.36 -23.02
C ILE A 205 -9.57 -48.63 -22.52
N ASP A 206 -8.24 -48.63 -22.49
CA ASP A 206 -7.42 -49.76 -22.02
C ASP A 206 -7.55 -49.98 -20.52
N ASN A 207 -7.87 -51.21 -20.13
CA ASN A 207 -8.22 -51.50 -18.75
C ASN A 207 -6.99 -51.55 -17.84
N GLY A 208 -6.94 -50.60 -16.90
CA GLY A 208 -5.90 -50.52 -15.88
C GLY A 208 -4.83 -49.47 -16.17
N ASP A 209 -4.97 -48.73 -17.27
CA ASP A 209 -4.09 -47.61 -17.57
C ASP A 209 -4.34 -46.43 -16.62
N VAL A 210 -3.22 -45.79 -16.24
CA VAL A 210 -3.20 -44.65 -15.34
C VAL A 210 -2.65 -43.47 -16.11
N LEU A 211 -3.51 -42.47 -16.33
CA LEU A 211 -3.13 -41.29 -17.09
C LEU A 211 -2.20 -40.39 -16.28
N THR A 212 -1.18 -39.88 -16.96
CA THR A 212 -0.24 -38.91 -16.44
C THR A 212 -0.31 -37.63 -17.26
N TYR A 213 -0.44 -36.50 -16.56
CA TYR A 213 -0.54 -35.17 -17.15
C TYR A 213 0.80 -34.43 -17.01
N THR A 214 1.25 -33.79 -18.09
CA THR A 214 2.51 -33.03 -18.09
C THR A 214 2.35 -31.77 -18.93
N ALA A 215 2.83 -30.64 -18.45
CA ALA A 215 2.89 -29.42 -19.26
C ALA A 215 4.13 -29.49 -20.15
N ALA A 216 3.97 -29.21 -21.45
CA ALA A 216 5.08 -29.18 -22.41
C ALA A 216 6.07 -28.05 -22.11
N ALA A 217 5.57 -26.96 -21.52
CA ALA A 217 6.34 -25.87 -20.94
C ALA A 217 5.61 -25.40 -19.69
N THR A 218 6.35 -25.09 -18.62
CA THR A 218 5.80 -24.61 -17.35
C THR A 218 6.05 -23.12 -17.14
N ALA A 219 6.97 -22.50 -17.89
CA ALA A 219 7.25 -21.07 -17.82
C ALA A 219 6.64 -20.35 -19.04
N GLY A 220 5.92 -19.26 -18.77
CA GLY A 220 5.53 -18.23 -19.73
C GLY A 220 6.53 -17.06 -19.71
N ALA A 221 6.23 -16.02 -20.47
CA ALA A 221 6.91 -14.73 -20.44
C ALA A 221 6.58 -13.92 -19.18
N TYR A 222 5.35 -14.00 -18.66
CA TYR A 222 4.87 -13.20 -17.54
C TYR A 222 4.54 -14.03 -16.29
N GLY A 223 4.48 -15.35 -16.39
CA GLY A 223 4.13 -16.22 -15.27
C GLY A 223 4.47 -17.68 -15.55
N SER A 224 3.87 -18.60 -14.79
CA SER A 224 4.15 -20.03 -14.92
C SER A 224 2.89 -20.87 -14.75
N LEU A 225 2.80 -21.98 -15.49
CA LEU A 225 1.76 -22.98 -15.37
C LEU A 225 2.30 -24.23 -14.69
N SER A 226 1.63 -24.65 -13.62
CA SER A 226 1.78 -25.95 -12.99
C SER A 226 0.61 -26.86 -13.38
N VAL A 227 0.85 -28.15 -13.51
CA VAL A 227 -0.20 -29.16 -13.73
C VAL A 227 0.03 -30.35 -12.81
N ASN A 228 -1.03 -30.79 -12.15
CA ASN A 228 -1.02 -31.98 -11.31
C ASN A 228 -1.01 -33.22 -12.20
N SER A 229 0.06 -34.00 -12.09
CA SER A 229 0.31 -35.14 -12.97
C SER A 229 -0.69 -36.27 -12.81
N ALA A 230 -1.47 -36.32 -11.73
CA ALA A 230 -2.41 -37.40 -11.45
C ALA A 230 -3.85 -37.11 -11.94
N ASN A 231 -4.25 -35.85 -12.01
CA ASN A 231 -5.65 -35.49 -12.29
C ASN A 231 -5.85 -34.37 -13.32
N GLY A 232 -4.78 -33.73 -13.81
CA GLY A 232 -4.89 -32.72 -14.87
C GLY A 232 -5.31 -31.33 -14.39
N ASP A 233 -5.49 -31.12 -13.09
CA ASP A 233 -5.69 -29.80 -12.50
C ASP A 233 -4.46 -28.93 -12.79
N TRP A 234 -4.65 -27.75 -13.35
CA TRP A 234 -3.58 -26.82 -13.64
C TRP A 234 -3.84 -25.46 -12.98
N THR A 235 -2.75 -24.80 -12.61
CA THR A 235 -2.75 -23.46 -12.05
C THR A 235 -1.69 -22.64 -12.74
N TYR A 236 -2.12 -21.53 -13.33
CA TYR A 236 -1.23 -20.48 -13.80
C TYR A 236 -1.06 -19.42 -12.71
N THR A 237 0.18 -19.04 -12.43
CA THR A 237 0.55 -17.99 -11.49
C THR A 237 1.32 -16.90 -12.23
N LEU A 238 0.79 -15.68 -12.18
CA LEU A 238 1.43 -14.48 -12.73
C LEU A 238 2.61 -14.09 -11.82
N ALA A 239 3.78 -13.88 -12.41
CA ALA A 239 4.94 -13.40 -11.67
C ALA A 239 4.82 -11.88 -11.53
N ASN A 240 4.10 -11.38 -10.52
CA ASN A 240 3.86 -9.94 -10.38
C ASN A 240 5.12 -9.15 -9.99
N GLY A 241 6.01 -9.75 -9.19
CA GLY A 241 7.01 -8.98 -8.46
C GLY A 241 6.35 -8.18 -7.32
N THR A 242 7.14 -7.83 -6.29
CA THR A 242 6.72 -6.91 -5.23
C THR A 242 7.45 -5.58 -5.41
N ASN A 243 6.74 -4.47 -5.18
CA ASN A 243 7.29 -3.12 -4.96
C ASN A 243 8.31 -2.62 -6.01
N GLY A 244 7.95 -2.63 -7.30
CA GLY A 244 8.78 -2.00 -8.34
C GLY A 244 10.10 -2.72 -8.64
N THR A 245 10.19 -4.00 -8.30
CA THR A 245 11.23 -4.91 -8.80
C THR A 245 10.74 -5.47 -10.13
N ALA A 246 11.46 -5.21 -11.23
CA ALA A 246 11.00 -5.52 -12.58
C ALA A 246 10.78 -7.03 -12.78
N SER A 247 9.54 -7.47 -12.61
CA SER A 247 9.01 -8.57 -13.41
C SER A 247 8.68 -8.04 -14.80
N ALA A 248 8.76 -8.88 -15.83
CA ALA A 248 8.37 -8.49 -17.19
C ALA A 248 6.93 -7.94 -17.25
N VAL A 249 6.05 -8.37 -16.34
CA VAL A 249 4.67 -7.88 -16.27
C VAL A 249 4.58 -6.42 -15.82
N GLN A 250 5.46 -5.96 -14.92
CA GLN A 250 5.49 -4.57 -14.41
C GLN A 250 5.92 -3.53 -15.45
N SER A 251 6.21 -3.98 -16.67
CA SER A 251 6.51 -3.09 -17.79
C SER A 251 5.32 -2.95 -18.75
N LEU A 252 4.23 -3.69 -18.52
CA LEU A 252 3.05 -3.65 -19.37
C LEU A 252 2.22 -2.44 -19.02
N ALA A 253 2.03 -1.55 -20.00
CA ALA A 253 1.21 -0.37 -19.78
C ALA A 253 -0.25 -0.74 -19.45
N ALA A 254 -0.96 0.18 -18.79
CA ALA A 254 -2.35 0.02 -18.40
C ALA A 254 -3.26 -0.49 -19.54
N GLY A 255 -3.81 -1.69 -19.37
CA GLY A 255 -4.70 -2.32 -20.34
C GLY A 255 -4.01 -2.93 -21.57
N GLU A 256 -2.67 -2.94 -21.62
CA GLU A 256 -1.92 -3.78 -22.53
C GLU A 256 -2.15 -5.25 -22.16
N SER A 257 -2.47 -6.10 -23.14
CA SER A 257 -2.74 -7.52 -22.90
C SER A 257 -1.95 -8.44 -23.81
N HIS A 258 -1.51 -9.57 -23.26
CA HIS A 258 -0.79 -10.63 -23.96
C HIS A 258 -1.37 -12.00 -23.62
N ASP A 259 -1.50 -12.87 -24.62
CA ASP A 259 -1.92 -14.26 -24.42
C ASP A 259 -0.70 -15.18 -24.28
N GLU A 260 -0.70 -15.99 -23.23
CA GLU A 260 0.24 -17.09 -23.03
C GLU A 260 -0.45 -18.42 -23.30
N VAL A 261 0.19 -19.27 -24.11
CA VAL A 261 -0.38 -20.55 -24.54
C VAL A 261 0.48 -21.70 -24.05
N PHE A 262 -0.08 -22.54 -23.20
CA PHE A 262 0.54 -23.74 -22.68
C PHE A 262 -0.10 -24.98 -23.28
N THR A 263 0.66 -26.06 -23.45
CA THR A 263 0.14 -27.34 -23.93
C THR A 263 0.27 -28.38 -22.83
N ILE A 264 -0.82 -29.00 -22.42
CA ILE A 264 -0.84 -30.12 -21.48
C ILE A 264 -0.92 -31.42 -22.29
N ASN A 265 0.08 -32.28 -22.12
CA ASN A 265 0.17 -33.62 -22.68
C ASN A 265 -0.38 -34.63 -21.69
N VAL A 266 -1.19 -35.55 -22.17
CA VAL A 266 -1.72 -36.68 -21.41
C VAL A 266 -1.14 -37.96 -22.00
N SER A 267 -0.57 -38.82 -21.16
CA SER A 267 -0.02 -40.12 -21.55
C SER A 267 -0.58 -41.25 -20.70
N ASP A 268 -0.76 -42.41 -21.31
CA ASP A 268 -1.08 -43.69 -20.67
C ASP A 268 0.16 -44.39 -20.03
N GLY A 269 1.37 -43.88 -20.27
CA GLY A 269 2.63 -44.50 -19.82
C GLY A 269 3.03 -45.77 -20.61
N LYS A 270 2.34 -46.06 -21.73
CA LYS A 270 2.51 -47.22 -22.61
C LYS A 270 2.83 -46.84 -24.06
N GLY A 271 2.76 -45.56 -24.38
CA GLY A 271 3.20 -44.99 -25.65
C GLY A 271 2.10 -44.22 -26.39
N GLY A 272 0.86 -44.26 -25.91
CA GLY A 272 -0.22 -43.39 -26.35
C GLY A 272 -0.15 -42.02 -25.68
N THR A 273 -0.35 -40.97 -26.47
CA THR A 273 -0.34 -39.59 -25.99
C THR A 273 -1.40 -38.74 -26.72
N THR A 274 -1.99 -37.80 -26.01
CA THR A 274 -2.85 -36.74 -26.56
C THR A 274 -2.52 -35.40 -25.90
N SER A 275 -3.03 -34.27 -26.42
CA SER A 275 -2.72 -32.95 -25.87
C SER A 275 -3.85 -31.93 -26.04
N GLN A 276 -3.94 -30.98 -25.11
CA GLN A 276 -4.85 -29.82 -25.15
C GLN A 276 -4.11 -28.55 -24.74
N THR A 277 -4.49 -27.42 -25.33
CA THR A 277 -3.92 -26.11 -25.01
C THR A 277 -4.71 -25.40 -23.92
N VAL A 278 -4.00 -24.65 -23.07
CA VAL A 278 -4.52 -23.70 -22.09
C VAL A 278 -4.03 -22.30 -22.50
N THR A 279 -4.95 -21.35 -22.68
CA THR A 279 -4.61 -19.95 -23.03
C THR A 279 -4.89 -19.02 -21.85
N VAL A 280 -3.89 -18.29 -21.37
CA VAL A 280 -4.02 -17.32 -20.28
C VAL A 280 -3.78 -15.91 -20.81
N THR A 281 -4.76 -15.03 -20.69
CA THR A 281 -4.61 -13.61 -21.04
C THR A 281 -4.07 -12.84 -19.83
N VAL A 282 -2.90 -12.24 -19.98
CA VAL A 282 -2.25 -11.36 -19.00
C VAL A 282 -2.56 -9.92 -19.38
N THR A 283 -2.98 -9.08 -18.44
CA THR A 283 -3.25 -7.65 -18.67
C THR A 283 -2.47 -6.78 -17.68
N GLY A 284 -1.81 -5.74 -18.18
CA GLY A 284 -1.04 -4.80 -17.38
C GLY A 284 -1.90 -3.77 -16.64
N THR A 285 -1.37 -3.27 -15.54
CA THR A 285 -1.89 -2.13 -14.76
C THR A 285 -1.05 -0.88 -15.05
N ASN A 286 -1.34 0.23 -14.37
CA ASN A 286 -0.52 1.44 -14.47
C ASN A 286 0.28 1.56 -13.19
N ASP A 287 1.58 1.73 -13.30
CA ASP A 287 2.44 2.08 -12.18
C ASP A 287 2.59 3.60 -12.07
N ALA A 288 2.63 4.13 -10.85
CA ALA A 288 2.86 5.56 -10.69
C ALA A 288 4.34 5.91 -10.97
N PRO A 289 4.63 7.08 -11.57
CA PRO A 289 6.01 7.53 -11.76
C PRO A 289 6.80 7.53 -10.45
N LYS A 290 8.03 7.04 -10.44
CA LYS A 290 8.93 7.08 -9.27
C LYS A 290 9.81 8.32 -9.31
N VAL A 291 9.85 9.08 -8.21
CA VAL A 291 10.73 10.25 -8.05
C VAL A 291 11.78 9.96 -6.97
N SER A 292 13.05 9.90 -7.38
CA SER A 292 14.17 9.49 -6.50
C SER A 292 14.66 10.60 -5.55
N GLY A 293 14.17 11.83 -5.72
CA GLY A 293 14.48 12.97 -4.87
C GLY A 293 14.36 14.32 -5.58
N ALA A 294 14.51 15.40 -4.83
CA ALA A 294 14.44 16.76 -5.37
C ALA A 294 15.54 17.03 -6.39
N VAL A 295 15.23 17.77 -7.46
CA VAL A 295 16.24 18.28 -8.39
C VAL A 295 16.86 19.52 -7.77
N THR A 296 18.19 19.54 -7.59
CA THR A 296 18.86 20.62 -6.83
C THR A 296 19.78 21.49 -7.69
N GLY A 297 19.83 22.79 -7.40
CA GLY A 297 20.75 23.75 -7.99
C GLY A 297 21.29 24.76 -6.97
N THR A 298 22.30 25.53 -7.37
CA THR A 298 22.86 26.62 -6.55
C THR A 298 22.99 27.88 -7.36
N ALA A 299 22.66 29.03 -6.78
CA ALA A 299 22.81 30.35 -7.39
C ALA A 299 23.50 31.32 -6.42
N THR A 300 24.06 32.39 -6.97
CA THR A 300 24.54 33.54 -6.20
C THR A 300 23.65 34.71 -6.58
N GLU A 301 23.24 35.50 -5.60
CA GLU A 301 22.54 36.76 -5.80
C GLU A 301 23.23 37.61 -6.89
N ASP A 302 22.43 38.29 -7.71
CA ASP A 302 22.86 39.06 -8.89
C ASP A 302 23.67 38.25 -9.93
N GLY A 303 23.69 36.93 -9.77
CA GLY A 303 24.34 35.99 -10.65
C GLY A 303 23.53 35.69 -11.91
N SER A 304 23.99 34.68 -12.65
CA SER A 304 23.26 34.18 -13.83
C SER A 304 22.10 33.28 -13.42
N THR A 305 21.07 33.20 -14.27
CA THR A 305 19.92 32.31 -14.08
C THR A 305 20.33 30.83 -14.03
N VAL A 306 19.66 30.03 -13.20
CA VAL A 306 19.91 28.59 -13.05
C VAL A 306 18.68 27.79 -13.45
N THR A 307 18.82 26.91 -14.45
CA THR A 307 17.72 26.08 -14.97
C THR A 307 17.89 24.63 -14.53
N LEU A 308 16.80 24.01 -14.05
CA LEU A 308 16.73 22.60 -13.68
C LEU A 308 15.65 21.90 -14.52
N ASP A 309 15.98 20.75 -15.13
CA ASP A 309 14.98 19.86 -15.73
C ASP A 309 14.20 19.19 -14.61
N ALA A 310 12.89 19.43 -14.54
CA ALA A 310 12.05 18.91 -13.47
C ALA A 310 11.84 17.39 -13.53
N ARG A 311 12.27 16.73 -14.61
CA ARG A 311 12.15 15.26 -14.76
C ARG A 311 13.45 14.52 -14.43
N ALA A 312 14.54 15.22 -14.13
CA ALA A 312 15.87 14.64 -14.06
C ALA A 312 16.00 13.46 -13.06
N ASN A 313 15.14 13.41 -12.04
CA ASN A 313 15.12 12.38 -10.99
C ASN A 313 13.86 11.50 -11.04
N ALA A 314 13.08 11.57 -12.12
CA ALA A 314 11.86 10.80 -12.29
C ALA A 314 12.05 9.67 -13.30
N SER A 315 11.45 8.52 -13.01
CA SER A 315 11.42 7.33 -13.87
C SER A 315 10.06 6.67 -13.79
N ASP A 316 9.75 5.83 -14.77
CA ASP A 316 8.55 5.00 -14.75
C ASP A 316 8.95 3.57 -15.12
N VAL A 317 8.26 2.60 -14.54
CA VAL A 317 8.48 1.17 -14.81
C VAL A 317 7.66 0.72 -16.03
N ASP A 318 6.55 1.41 -16.33
CA ASP A 318 5.71 1.18 -17.51
C ASP A 318 6.47 1.47 -18.81
N ALA A 319 6.53 0.48 -19.70
CA ALA A 319 7.27 0.61 -20.94
C ALA A 319 6.64 1.68 -21.86
N GLY A 320 7.42 2.71 -22.17
CA GLY A 320 6.98 3.78 -23.07
C GLY A 320 6.15 4.88 -22.39
N ALA A 321 6.04 4.86 -21.06
CA ALA A 321 5.45 5.95 -20.28
C ALA A 321 6.13 7.29 -20.61
N THR A 322 5.31 8.33 -20.78
CA THR A 322 5.80 9.69 -21.08
C THR A 322 5.60 10.57 -19.86
N LEU A 323 6.70 10.87 -19.18
CA LEU A 323 6.67 11.70 -17.98
C LEU A 323 6.53 13.19 -18.31
N ASN A 324 5.49 13.80 -17.73
CA ASN A 324 5.14 15.19 -17.88
C ASN A 324 5.08 15.89 -16.51
N VAL A 325 5.58 17.12 -16.47
CA VAL A 325 5.47 17.99 -15.30
C VAL A 325 4.05 18.58 -15.27
N VAL A 326 3.32 18.26 -14.20
CA VAL A 326 1.95 18.68 -13.92
C VAL A 326 1.89 19.39 -12.56
N ASN A 327 0.72 19.91 -12.20
CA ASN A 327 0.48 20.58 -10.91
C ASN A 327 1.51 21.68 -10.59
N VAL A 328 2.03 22.35 -11.61
CA VAL A 328 2.90 23.51 -11.43
C VAL A 328 2.09 24.62 -10.76
N PRO A 329 2.52 25.16 -9.61
CA PRO A 329 1.77 26.18 -8.89
C PRO A 329 1.44 27.38 -9.78
N GLY A 330 0.21 27.87 -9.71
CA GLY A 330 -0.25 29.03 -10.50
C GLY A 330 0.49 30.33 -10.16
N THR A 331 1.09 30.39 -8.97
CA THR A 331 2.06 31.41 -8.56
C THR A 331 3.35 30.71 -8.16
N LEU A 332 4.46 31.07 -8.81
CA LEU A 332 5.78 30.52 -8.51
C LEU A 332 6.50 31.43 -7.50
N PRO A 333 7.45 30.89 -6.70
CA PRO A 333 8.31 31.69 -5.85
C PRO A 333 9.01 32.81 -6.62
N ALA A 334 9.33 33.89 -5.91
CA ALA A 334 9.97 35.06 -6.51
C ALA A 334 11.25 34.66 -7.27
N GLY A 335 11.41 35.19 -8.49
CA GLY A 335 12.54 34.86 -9.38
C GLY A 335 12.41 33.53 -10.13
N VAL A 336 11.43 32.68 -9.85
CA VAL A 336 11.27 31.40 -10.55
C VAL A 336 10.29 31.51 -11.73
N SER A 337 10.64 30.90 -12.84
CA SER A 337 9.79 30.73 -14.02
C SER A 337 9.75 29.27 -14.46
N TYR A 338 8.64 28.85 -15.06
CA TYR A 338 8.45 27.51 -15.62
C TYR A 338 8.26 27.58 -17.14
N SER A 339 8.91 26.68 -17.86
CA SER A 339 8.74 26.52 -19.30
C SER A 339 8.15 25.15 -19.62
N ALA A 340 6.86 25.12 -19.99
CA ALA A 340 6.17 23.89 -20.38
C ALA A 340 6.78 23.23 -21.63
N ALA A 341 7.38 24.01 -22.55
CA ALA A 341 8.00 23.47 -23.76
C ALA A 341 9.25 22.61 -23.46
N THR A 342 9.93 22.91 -22.36
CA THR A 342 11.17 22.23 -21.94
C THR A 342 11.01 21.48 -20.62
N GLN A 343 9.82 21.53 -20.00
CA GLN A 343 9.52 20.95 -18.70
C GLN A 343 10.55 21.29 -17.62
N SER A 344 10.99 22.55 -17.59
CA SER A 344 12.12 22.99 -16.74
C SER A 344 11.75 24.25 -15.97
N PHE A 345 12.27 24.36 -14.75
CA PHE A 345 12.20 25.56 -13.94
C PHE A 345 13.49 26.36 -14.03
N THR A 346 13.39 27.69 -14.02
CA THR A 346 14.53 28.60 -14.05
C THR A 346 14.42 29.62 -12.94
N LEU A 347 15.44 29.70 -12.09
CA LEU A 347 15.59 30.73 -11.06
C LEU A 347 16.43 31.89 -11.60
N ASP A 348 15.93 33.11 -11.46
CA ASP A 348 16.63 34.38 -11.63
C ASP A 348 17.05 34.93 -10.26
N PRO A 349 18.35 34.80 -9.88
CA PRO A 349 18.83 35.25 -8.58
C PRO A 349 19.01 36.77 -8.49
N ALA A 350 18.79 37.54 -9.57
CA ALA A 350 18.77 39.01 -9.55
C ALA A 350 17.39 39.59 -9.17
N ASN A 351 16.45 38.74 -8.76
CA ASN A 351 15.12 39.18 -8.35
C ASN A 351 15.17 40.02 -7.06
N ALA A 352 14.31 41.04 -6.97
CA ALA A 352 14.21 41.95 -5.82
C ALA A 352 14.01 41.23 -4.46
N ALA A 353 13.42 40.04 -4.46
CA ALA A 353 13.22 39.25 -3.24
C ALA A 353 14.52 38.73 -2.60
N PHE A 354 15.62 38.69 -3.36
CA PHE A 354 16.91 38.20 -2.87
C PHE A 354 17.82 39.34 -2.37
N GLN A 355 17.57 40.57 -2.82
CA GLN A 355 18.41 41.77 -2.62
C GLN A 355 18.70 42.16 -1.16
N SER A 356 18.06 41.50 -0.19
CA SER A 356 18.29 41.75 1.24
C SER A 356 19.13 40.66 1.92
N LEU A 357 19.62 39.68 1.16
CA LEU A 357 20.43 38.57 1.67
C LEU A 357 21.86 39.01 1.94
N PRO A 358 22.29 39.05 3.22
CA PRO A 358 23.64 39.48 3.52
C PRO A 358 24.70 38.56 2.92
N ALA A 359 25.87 39.12 2.63
CA ALA A 359 26.96 38.38 2.01
C ALA A 359 27.30 37.05 2.72
N GLY A 360 27.22 35.95 1.96
CA GLY A 360 27.51 34.60 2.45
C GLY A 360 26.39 33.92 3.23
N VAL A 361 25.27 34.60 3.48
CA VAL A 361 24.03 33.99 3.99
C VAL A 361 23.31 33.29 2.83
N THR A 362 22.75 32.11 3.09
CA THR A 362 22.02 31.35 2.09
C THR A 362 20.53 31.29 2.40
N THR A 363 19.70 31.31 1.35
CA THR A 363 18.28 30.94 1.43
C THR A 363 17.97 29.85 0.43
N THR A 364 16.93 29.06 0.69
CA THR A 364 16.46 28.00 -0.20
C THR A 364 15.17 28.42 -0.89
N VAL A 365 15.12 28.26 -2.21
CA VAL A 365 13.91 28.45 -3.02
C VAL A 365 13.46 27.09 -3.49
N THR A 366 12.25 26.67 -3.11
CA THR A 366 11.70 25.36 -3.48
C THR A 366 10.41 25.53 -4.24
N VAL A 367 10.26 24.76 -5.33
CA VAL A 367 9.00 24.60 -6.05
C VAL A 367 8.59 23.14 -5.96
N ASN A 368 7.39 22.89 -5.46
CA ASN A 368 6.75 21.57 -5.49
C ASN A 368 5.87 21.48 -6.74
N TYR A 369 5.90 20.34 -7.41
CA TYR A 369 5.13 20.04 -8.62
C TYR A 369 4.83 18.53 -8.66
N GLY A 370 4.04 18.08 -9.63
CA GLY A 370 3.81 16.66 -9.89
C GLY A 370 4.54 16.18 -11.14
N ILE A 371 4.96 14.93 -11.16
CA ILE A 371 5.32 14.18 -12.37
C ILE A 371 4.20 13.20 -12.67
N SER A 372 3.66 13.26 -13.88
CA SER A 372 2.59 12.38 -14.35
C SER A 372 2.98 11.69 -15.65
N ASP A 373 2.68 10.40 -15.75
CA ASP A 373 2.70 9.60 -16.98
C ASP A 373 1.44 9.79 -17.85
N GLY A 374 0.43 10.51 -17.36
CA GLY A 374 -0.89 10.69 -17.97
C GLY A 374 -2.03 9.95 -17.26
N THR A 375 -1.72 9.03 -16.34
CA THR A 375 -2.70 8.23 -15.58
C THR A 375 -2.57 8.51 -14.07
N ALA A 376 -1.36 8.43 -13.54
CA ALA A 376 -1.02 8.67 -12.14
C ALA A 376 -0.15 9.93 -12.00
N THR A 377 0.06 10.41 -10.77
CA THR A 377 0.93 11.57 -10.49
C THR A 377 1.68 11.37 -9.20
N THR A 378 2.97 11.65 -9.22
CA THR A 378 3.87 11.56 -8.06
C THR A 378 4.44 12.93 -7.73
N ALA A 379 4.48 13.27 -6.43
CA ALA A 379 5.02 14.54 -5.97
C ALA A 379 6.54 14.63 -6.23
N ALA A 380 6.99 15.82 -6.64
CA ALA A 380 8.37 16.14 -6.93
C ALA A 380 8.69 17.59 -6.53
N SER A 381 9.97 17.90 -6.41
CA SER A 381 10.39 19.27 -6.12
C SER A 381 11.68 19.66 -6.83
N ALA A 382 11.85 20.97 -7.01
CA ALA A 382 13.06 21.59 -7.51
C ALA A 382 13.51 22.62 -6.47
N THR A 383 14.76 22.51 -6.02
CA THR A 383 15.30 23.34 -4.94
C THR A 383 16.56 24.04 -5.39
N TRP A 384 16.65 25.35 -5.16
CA TRP A 384 17.87 26.12 -5.34
C TRP A 384 18.35 26.66 -4.00
N THR A 385 19.66 26.61 -3.78
CA THR A 385 20.30 27.37 -2.70
C THR A 385 20.87 28.66 -3.26
N VAL A 386 20.38 29.82 -2.82
CA VAL A 386 20.84 31.15 -3.23
C VAL A 386 21.75 31.71 -2.16
N THR A 387 22.97 32.11 -2.53
CA THR A 387 23.94 32.76 -1.63
C THR A 387 23.94 34.26 -1.85
N GLY A 388 23.74 35.04 -0.79
CA GLY A 388 23.77 36.50 -0.80
C GLY A 388 25.15 37.10 -1.07
N THR A 389 25.15 38.32 -1.59
CA THR A 389 26.28 39.21 -1.84
C THR A 389 26.14 40.45 -0.95
N ASN A 390 27.06 41.42 -1.05
CA ASN A 390 26.98 42.64 -0.22
C ASN A 390 26.56 43.81 -1.10
N ASP A 391 25.51 44.50 -0.72
CA ASP A 391 25.09 45.76 -1.30
C ASP A 391 25.70 46.95 -0.56
N ALA A 392 25.98 48.05 -1.27
CA ALA A 392 26.57 49.22 -0.62
C ALA A 392 25.48 50.10 0.04
N PRO A 393 25.75 50.71 1.22
CA PRO A 393 24.78 51.56 1.91
C PRO A 393 24.22 52.68 1.03
N ALA A 394 22.90 52.86 1.01
CA ALA A 394 22.23 53.93 0.28
C ALA A 394 21.97 55.15 1.18
N VAL A 395 22.24 56.37 0.67
CA VAL A 395 22.01 57.63 1.41
C VAL A 395 21.06 58.53 0.62
N SER A 396 19.87 58.79 1.19
CA SER A 396 18.77 59.50 0.50
C SER A 396 18.87 61.03 0.51
N GLY A 397 19.90 61.60 1.14
CA GLY A 397 20.13 63.05 1.24
C GLY A 397 20.67 63.48 2.61
N ALA A 398 20.78 64.80 2.83
CA ALA A 398 21.26 65.35 4.10
C ALA A 398 20.23 65.21 5.23
N VAL A 399 20.66 64.83 6.44
CA VAL A 399 19.81 64.88 7.65
C VAL A 399 19.67 66.33 8.09
N THR A 400 18.45 66.86 8.19
CA THR A 400 18.23 68.29 8.47
C THR A 400 17.45 68.55 9.76
N ALA A 401 17.75 69.66 10.46
CA ALA A 401 16.93 70.17 11.58
C ALA A 401 16.78 71.69 11.53
N THR A 402 15.69 72.20 12.13
CA THR A 402 15.54 73.63 12.45
C THR A 402 15.38 73.81 13.95
N VAL A 403 16.17 74.65 14.61
CA VAL A 403 16.24 74.77 16.09
C VAL A 403 16.24 76.20 16.55
N ALA A 404 15.77 76.53 17.73
CA ALA A 404 15.68 77.92 18.14
C ALA A 404 16.98 78.52 18.66
N GLU A 405 17.23 79.81 18.45
CA GLU A 405 18.34 80.49 19.12
C GLU A 405 18.18 80.36 20.63
N GLY A 406 19.29 80.06 21.32
CA GLY A 406 19.30 79.87 22.77
C GLY A 406 18.53 78.64 23.24
N SER A 407 18.03 77.80 22.32
CA SER A 407 17.45 76.51 22.68
C SER A 407 18.53 75.56 23.18
N ALA A 408 18.07 74.47 23.80
CA ALA A 408 18.94 73.35 24.10
C ALA A 408 19.62 72.82 22.82
N VAL A 409 20.74 72.11 23.04
CA VAL A 409 21.56 71.47 22.00
C VAL A 409 20.68 70.64 21.05
N SER A 410 20.80 70.90 19.75
CA SER A 410 20.14 70.13 18.70
C SER A 410 21.00 68.95 18.31
N THR A 411 20.48 67.74 18.38
CA THR A 411 21.22 66.54 17.98
C THR A 411 20.56 65.89 16.77
N LEU A 412 21.35 65.65 15.73
CA LEU A 412 20.95 64.91 14.54
C LEU A 412 21.68 63.56 14.51
N ASN A 413 20.92 62.49 14.30
CA ASN A 413 21.49 61.17 14.05
C ASN A 413 22.02 61.13 12.60
N ALA A 414 23.31 60.90 12.43
CA ALA A 414 23.97 60.88 11.12
C ALA A 414 23.48 59.72 10.22
N LEU A 415 22.86 58.68 10.80
CA LEU A 415 22.36 57.54 10.04
C LEU A 415 20.86 57.67 9.71
N ALA A 416 20.19 58.74 10.13
CA ALA A 416 18.73 58.89 9.99
C ALA A 416 18.21 58.89 8.53
N ARG A 417 19.10 59.03 7.54
CA ARG A 417 18.76 59.00 6.10
C ARG A 417 19.59 58.00 5.31
N ALA A 418 20.30 57.12 6.01
CA ALA A 418 21.05 56.03 5.43
C ALA A 418 20.29 54.73 5.67
N THR A 419 20.25 53.88 4.66
CA THR A 419 19.64 52.56 4.71
C THR A 419 20.55 51.59 4.01
N ASP A 420 20.52 50.34 4.43
CA ASP A 420 21.08 49.23 3.68
C ASP A 420 19.95 48.31 3.26
N VAL A 421 20.08 47.67 2.11
CA VAL A 421 19.11 46.67 1.66
C VAL A 421 19.39 45.32 2.34
N ASP A 422 20.65 45.07 2.73
CA ASP A 422 21.08 43.87 3.44
C ASP A 422 20.49 43.80 4.87
N ALA A 423 19.76 42.72 5.15
CA ALA A 423 19.04 42.56 6.42
C ALA A 423 20.01 42.38 7.61
N GLY A 424 19.76 43.11 8.71
CA GLY A 424 20.57 43.01 9.93
C GLY A 424 21.91 43.74 9.87
N THR A 425 22.21 44.42 8.77
CA THR A 425 23.42 45.23 8.62
C THR A 425 23.41 46.41 9.60
N THR A 426 24.52 46.57 10.33
CA THR A 426 24.72 47.72 11.23
C THR A 426 25.51 48.81 10.50
N LEU A 427 24.85 49.91 10.20
CA LEU A 427 25.49 51.07 9.58
C LEU A 427 26.33 51.85 10.61
N THR A 428 27.48 52.35 10.16
CA THR A 428 28.43 53.12 10.97
C THR A 428 28.84 54.40 10.24
N VAL A 429 29.18 55.42 11.02
CA VAL A 429 29.64 56.71 10.51
C VAL A 429 31.16 56.69 10.41
N VAL A 430 31.67 56.94 9.21
CA VAL A 430 33.10 56.98 8.90
C VAL A 430 33.48 58.30 8.24
N ASN A 431 34.79 58.58 8.11
CA ASN A 431 35.31 59.75 7.39
C ASN A 431 34.79 61.12 7.88
N VAL A 432 34.57 61.29 9.18
CA VAL A 432 34.18 62.58 9.78
C VAL A 432 35.36 63.57 9.72
N PRO A 433 35.16 64.84 9.27
CA PRO A 433 36.22 65.83 9.18
C PRO A 433 36.87 66.16 10.53
N GLY A 434 38.20 66.30 10.57
CA GLY A 434 38.96 66.60 11.80
C GLY A 434 38.73 67.99 12.40
N THR A 435 38.05 68.90 11.68
CA THR A 435 37.62 70.22 12.17
C THR A 435 36.16 70.45 11.78
N LEU A 436 35.30 70.67 12.78
CA LEU A 436 33.85 70.85 12.62
C LEU A 436 33.45 72.34 12.63
N PRO A 437 32.28 72.71 12.05
CA PRO A 437 31.74 74.06 12.13
C PRO A 437 31.51 74.54 13.57
N ALA A 438 31.47 75.87 13.76
CA ALA A 438 31.32 76.48 15.08
C ALA A 438 30.06 75.98 15.81
N GLY A 439 30.19 75.60 17.07
CA GLY A 439 29.10 75.04 17.87
C GLY A 439 28.68 73.61 17.52
N VAL A 440 29.34 72.93 16.56
CA VAL A 440 29.05 71.53 16.22
C VAL A 440 30.06 70.58 16.86
N THR A 441 29.57 69.53 17.51
CA THR A 441 30.34 68.41 18.04
C THR A 441 29.85 67.10 17.44
N TYR A 442 30.74 66.12 17.31
CA TYR A 442 30.39 64.76 16.89
C TYR A 442 30.65 63.78 18.03
N ASN A 443 29.70 62.90 18.30
CA ASN A 443 29.83 61.83 19.27
C ASN A 443 29.90 60.47 18.55
N ALA A 444 31.10 59.88 18.55
CA ALA A 444 31.34 58.59 17.93
C ALA A 444 30.62 57.42 18.62
N GLY A 445 30.29 57.55 19.92
CA GLY A 445 29.67 56.46 20.70
C GLY A 445 28.20 56.21 20.37
N ASN A 446 27.52 57.18 19.73
CA ASN A 446 26.13 57.03 19.29
C ASN A 446 25.89 57.56 17.86
N GLY A 447 26.96 57.88 17.11
CA GLY A 447 26.86 58.32 15.71
C GLY A 447 26.14 59.65 15.49
N THR A 448 26.03 60.49 16.51
CA THR A 448 25.26 61.75 16.41
C THR A 448 26.16 62.96 16.23
N PHE A 449 25.67 63.93 15.46
CA PHE A 449 26.21 65.28 15.47
C PHE A 449 25.29 66.18 16.28
N SER A 450 25.87 67.06 17.08
CA SER A 450 25.14 68.01 17.90
C SER A 450 25.57 69.43 17.58
N LEU A 451 24.60 70.31 17.36
CA LEU A 451 24.79 71.75 17.25
C LEU A 451 24.31 72.40 18.55
N ASP A 452 25.16 73.20 19.19
CA ASP A 452 24.80 74.10 20.27
C ASP A 452 24.26 75.43 19.69
N PRO A 453 22.94 75.66 19.70
CA PRO A 453 22.34 76.89 19.17
C PRO A 453 22.57 78.09 20.10
N SER A 454 23.14 77.86 21.29
CA SER A 454 23.56 78.91 22.23
C SER A 454 25.01 79.38 22.02
N HIS A 455 25.73 78.75 21.09
CA HIS A 455 27.09 79.15 20.74
C HIS A 455 27.13 80.62 20.30
N PRO A 456 28.11 81.45 20.72
CA PRO A 456 28.14 82.90 20.46
C PRO A 456 27.97 83.33 19.00
N GLY A 457 28.26 82.44 18.06
CA GLY A 457 28.07 82.65 16.62
C GLY A 457 26.61 82.69 16.15
N TYR A 458 25.65 82.25 16.98
CA TYR A 458 24.22 82.17 16.65
C TYR A 458 23.34 83.09 17.53
N GLN A 459 23.94 83.76 18.53
CA GLN A 459 23.26 84.56 19.55
C GLN A 459 22.87 85.98 19.08
N SER A 460 22.63 86.14 17.78
CA SER A 460 22.30 87.44 17.16
C SER A 460 21.11 87.34 16.20
N LEU A 461 20.37 86.23 16.21
CA LEU A 461 19.25 85.98 15.32
C LEU A 461 17.96 86.56 15.92
N GLY A 462 17.48 87.63 15.30
CA GLY A 462 16.18 88.20 15.68
C GLY A 462 15.04 87.18 15.53
N ASN A 463 13.91 87.42 16.20
CA ASN A 463 12.71 86.60 16.05
C ASN A 463 12.37 86.42 14.55
N GLY A 464 12.41 85.18 14.05
CA GLY A 464 12.19 84.82 12.66
C GLY A 464 13.41 84.87 11.72
N GLN A 465 14.63 85.15 12.20
CA GLN A 465 15.87 85.00 11.40
C GLN A 465 16.40 83.56 11.45
N THR A 466 17.02 83.12 10.34
CA THR A 466 17.63 81.79 10.20
C THR A 466 19.11 81.81 9.78
N ALA A 467 19.89 80.85 10.29
CA ALA A 467 21.27 80.56 9.87
C ALA A 467 21.47 79.05 9.65
N THR A 468 22.22 78.65 8.61
CA THR A 468 22.41 77.24 8.22
C THR A 468 23.84 76.73 8.45
N VAL A 469 23.99 75.50 8.97
CA VAL A 469 25.28 74.83 9.27
C VAL A 469 25.28 73.44 8.64
N THR A 470 26.36 73.00 7.96
CA THR A 470 26.42 71.67 7.29
C THR A 470 27.75 70.95 7.54
N VAL A 471 27.70 69.62 7.69
CA VAL A 471 28.87 68.72 7.85
C VAL A 471 28.74 67.49 6.93
N ASN A 472 29.78 67.15 6.17
CA ASN A 472 29.84 65.97 5.30
C ASN A 472 30.65 64.83 5.95
N TYR A 473 30.25 63.57 5.74
CA TYR A 473 30.87 62.34 6.26
C TYR A 473 30.60 61.14 5.32
N GLY A 474 31.00 59.93 5.70
CA GLY A 474 30.63 58.69 5.00
C GLY A 474 29.84 57.72 5.91
N VAL A 475 29.04 56.85 5.32
CA VAL A 475 28.31 55.77 5.99
C VAL A 475 28.83 54.44 5.45
N SER A 476 29.15 53.50 6.34
CA SER A 476 29.68 52.18 6.01
C SER A 476 28.93 51.09 6.76
N ASP A 477 28.65 49.98 6.08
CA ASP A 477 28.16 48.68 6.58
C ASP A 477 29.30 47.80 7.17
N GLY A 478 30.56 48.21 7.01
CA GLY A 478 31.75 47.42 7.36
C GLY A 478 32.45 46.76 6.16
N ILE A 479 31.84 46.78 4.97
CA ILE A 479 32.39 46.23 3.71
C ILE A 479 32.54 47.35 2.65
N ALA A 480 31.50 48.14 2.40
CA ALA A 480 31.45 49.28 1.49
C ALA A 480 31.23 50.63 2.21
N THR A 481 31.34 51.77 1.50
CA THR A 481 31.13 53.11 2.07
C THR A 481 30.54 54.10 1.08
N THR A 482 29.51 54.84 1.51
CA THR A 482 28.79 55.86 0.72
C THR A 482 28.84 57.25 1.38
N ALA A 483 28.88 58.33 0.61
CA ALA A 483 28.99 59.70 1.15
C ALA A 483 27.65 60.26 1.68
N ALA A 484 27.68 61.06 2.77
CA ALA A 484 26.51 61.60 3.47
C ALA A 484 26.77 62.99 4.11
N SER A 485 25.71 63.65 4.62
CA SER A 485 25.84 64.94 5.34
C SER A 485 24.69 65.24 6.33
N VAL A 486 24.94 66.13 7.30
CA VAL A 486 23.95 66.68 8.24
C VAL A 486 23.89 68.22 8.13
N GLN A 487 22.73 68.83 8.38
CA GLN A 487 22.52 70.27 8.27
C GLN A 487 21.50 70.83 9.29
N TRP A 488 21.77 72.00 9.89
CA TRP A 488 20.83 72.70 10.79
C TRP A 488 20.43 74.07 10.25
N THR A 489 19.28 74.57 10.70
CA THR A 489 18.76 75.94 10.53
C THR A 489 18.36 76.51 11.91
N ILE A 490 18.69 77.75 12.34
CA ILE A 490 18.48 78.22 13.75
C ILE A 490 17.40 79.37 13.89
N THR A 491 16.49 79.48 14.91
CA THR A 491 15.26 80.36 15.03
C THR A 491 14.69 80.70 16.47
N GLY A 492 14.95 81.81 17.20
CA GLY A 492 14.61 81.98 18.68
C GLY A 492 13.13 81.96 19.23
N VAL A 493 12.86 81.48 20.50
CA VAL A 493 11.53 81.40 21.26
C VAL A 493 11.56 81.14 22.85
N ALA A 494 10.42 81.13 23.63
CA ALA A 494 10.26 80.96 25.14
C ALA A 494 8.99 80.14 25.69
N ASN A 495 9.02 79.48 26.91
CA ASN A 495 8.09 78.41 27.50
C ASN A 495 7.62 78.51 29.02
N GLY A 496 6.69 77.61 29.53
CA GLY A 496 6.06 77.48 30.92
C GLY A 496 5.88 76.03 31.56
N ASP A 497 5.11 75.85 32.69
CA ASP A 497 5.24 75.00 33.97
C ASP A 497 4.29 73.74 34.25
N THR A 498 4.50 72.94 35.34
CA THR A 498 4.09 71.52 35.70
C THR A 498 3.66 71.18 37.20
N THR A 499 2.61 70.36 37.56
CA THR A 499 2.38 69.67 38.91
C THR A 499 1.21 68.60 38.99
N PRO A 500 1.11 67.60 39.95
CA PRO A 500 0.26 66.35 39.84
C PRO A 500 -0.71 65.73 40.98
N PRO A 501 -1.52 64.63 40.72
CA PRO A 501 -2.74 64.04 41.46
C PRO A 501 -2.76 62.63 42.22
N THR A 502 -3.93 62.18 42.79
CA THR A 502 -4.25 60.91 43.60
C THR A 502 -5.64 60.19 43.31
N VAL A 503 -5.87 58.84 43.51
CA VAL A 503 -7.07 58.00 43.05
C VAL A 503 -7.67 56.90 44.04
N THR A 504 -8.95 56.44 43.92
CA THR A 504 -9.60 55.33 44.74
C THR A 504 -10.61 54.43 43.97
N LEU A 505 -10.74 53.10 44.27
CA LEU A 505 -11.52 52.05 43.53
C LEU A 505 -12.52 51.17 44.36
N THR A 506 -13.61 50.67 43.74
CA THR A 506 -14.65 49.77 44.36
C THR A 506 -14.99 48.53 43.49
N ALA A 507 -15.22 47.32 44.07
CA ALA A 507 -15.59 46.07 43.35
C ALA A 507 -16.77 45.32 44.03
N SER A 508 -17.58 44.55 43.26
CA SER A 508 -18.76 43.79 43.74
C SER A 508 -18.71 42.29 43.39
N PRO A 509 -19.18 41.35 44.24
CA PRO A 509 -18.93 39.91 44.08
C PRO A 509 -19.91 39.21 43.12
N GLY A 510 -19.36 38.41 42.22
CA GLY A 510 -20.03 37.49 41.29
C GLY A 510 -19.11 36.30 40.99
N ASN A 511 -19.68 35.20 40.58
CA ASN A 511 -19.21 33.86 40.88
C ASN A 511 -18.80 33.14 39.57
N ALA A 512 -17.50 32.77 39.34
CA ALA A 512 -16.95 31.83 38.29
C ALA A 512 -15.45 31.42 38.44
N PRO A 513 -14.93 30.37 37.71
CA PRO A 513 -13.78 29.53 38.15
C PRO A 513 -12.39 30.08 37.78
N GLU A 514 -11.37 29.32 38.19
CA GLU A 514 -10.05 29.70 38.73
C GLU A 514 -9.06 30.52 37.86
N ASN A 515 -8.30 31.34 38.59
CA ASN A 515 -6.97 31.94 38.35
C ASN A 515 -6.66 32.64 37.02
N GLY A 516 -7.28 33.82 36.83
CA GLY A 516 -6.75 34.87 35.95
C GLY A 516 -6.58 36.19 36.71
N THR A 517 -5.53 36.94 36.40
CA THR A 517 -5.34 38.34 36.85
C THR A 517 -6.05 39.31 35.91
N ILE A 518 -6.65 40.38 36.43
CA ILE A 518 -7.34 41.41 35.65
C ILE A 518 -6.52 42.71 35.68
N THR A 519 -6.30 43.36 34.54
CA THR A 519 -5.59 44.66 34.43
C THR A 519 -6.58 45.83 34.39
N VAL A 520 -6.33 46.88 35.17
CA VAL A 520 -7.13 48.12 35.23
C VAL A 520 -6.27 49.31 34.83
N THR A 521 -6.79 50.19 33.96
CA THR A 521 -6.12 51.38 33.42
C THR A 521 -6.63 52.69 34.06
N PHE A 522 -5.73 53.66 34.28
CA PHE A 522 -5.98 55.03 34.77
C PHE A 522 -5.44 56.03 33.73
N GLN A 523 -6.17 57.11 33.44
CA GLN A 523 -5.78 58.10 32.43
C GLN A 523 -6.08 59.55 32.88
N PHE A 524 -5.10 60.44 32.76
CA PHE A 524 -5.20 61.88 32.97
C PHE A 524 -5.33 62.62 31.62
N SER A 525 -5.72 63.91 31.63
CA SER A 525 -5.87 64.70 30.39
C SER A 525 -4.61 65.49 30.00
N GLU A 526 -3.54 65.39 30.80
CA GLU A 526 -2.21 65.93 30.51
C GLU A 526 -1.15 65.13 31.27
N THR A 527 0.12 65.29 30.88
CA THR A 527 1.24 64.64 31.58
C THR A 527 1.37 65.17 33.00
N VAL A 528 1.20 64.28 33.97
CA VAL A 528 1.31 64.59 35.40
C VAL A 528 2.54 63.88 35.99
N ALA A 529 3.39 64.60 36.71
CA ALA A 529 4.55 63.99 37.40
C ALA A 529 4.12 63.20 38.65
N GLY A 530 4.88 62.29 39.25
CA GLY A 530 4.62 61.86 40.65
C GLY A 530 3.32 61.08 41.01
N PHE A 531 2.61 60.45 40.07
CA PHE A 531 1.54 59.47 40.37
C PHE A 531 2.12 58.06 40.55
N ALA A 532 1.88 57.41 41.71
CA ALA A 532 2.51 56.16 42.14
C ALA A 532 1.51 55.12 42.71
N GLU A 533 1.93 53.86 42.85
CA GLU A 533 1.07 52.73 43.33
C GLU A 533 0.43 53.01 44.72
N SER A 534 1.11 53.82 45.54
CA SER A 534 0.62 54.27 46.86
C SER A 534 -0.61 55.17 46.76
N ASP A 535 -0.81 55.83 45.63
CA ASP A 535 -1.91 56.76 45.38
C ASP A 535 -3.22 56.06 45.02
N ILE A 536 -3.26 54.71 45.07
CA ILE A 536 -4.42 53.87 44.72
C ILE A 536 -4.89 53.04 45.92
N SER A 537 -6.18 53.13 46.27
CA SER A 537 -6.80 52.31 47.33
C SER A 537 -7.95 51.44 46.79
N VAL A 538 -8.14 50.21 47.33
CA VAL A 538 -9.13 49.21 46.84
C VAL A 538 -10.01 48.65 47.97
N THR A 539 -11.28 48.41 47.66
CA THR A 539 -12.33 48.09 48.66
C THR A 539 -12.71 46.59 48.72
N ALA A 540 -12.44 45.78 47.67
CA ALA A 540 -12.56 44.30 47.66
C ALA A 540 -11.67 43.68 46.54
N GLY A 541 -11.06 42.51 46.79
CA GLY A 541 -10.04 41.86 45.91
C GLY A 541 -8.59 42.03 46.43
N THR A 542 -7.60 41.37 45.80
CA THR A 542 -6.17 41.49 46.19
C THR A 542 -5.37 42.17 45.07
N LYS A 543 -4.63 43.25 45.38
CA LYS A 543 -3.66 43.86 44.44
C LYS A 543 -2.57 42.82 44.12
N VAL A 544 -2.13 42.71 42.87
CA VAL A 544 -0.87 42.03 42.54
C VAL A 544 0.27 43.02 42.82
N PRO A 545 1.10 42.84 43.87
CA PRO A 545 2.12 43.82 44.25
C PRO A 545 3.13 44.05 43.12
N GLY A 546 3.47 45.31 42.84
CA GLY A 546 4.47 45.66 41.82
C GLY A 546 3.97 45.61 40.37
N SER A 547 2.66 45.46 40.16
CA SER A 547 2.03 45.49 38.82
C SER A 547 1.65 46.89 38.33
N PHE A 548 1.94 47.96 39.10
CA PHE A 548 1.60 49.34 38.73
C PHE A 548 2.63 49.97 37.78
N THR A 549 2.21 50.40 36.59
CA THR A 549 3.12 50.90 35.53
C THR A 549 2.57 52.14 34.84
N GLN A 550 3.41 53.17 34.60
CA GLN A 550 3.10 54.28 33.70
C GLN A 550 3.35 53.84 32.26
N VAL A 551 2.33 53.95 31.41
CA VAL A 551 2.34 53.48 30.02
C VAL A 551 2.77 54.60 29.07
N ASP A 552 2.24 55.81 29.26
CA ASP A 552 2.63 57.05 28.57
C ASP A 552 2.40 58.28 29.47
N GLY A 553 2.74 59.48 29.01
CA GLY A 553 2.80 60.71 29.83
C GLY A 553 1.59 60.93 30.75
N ASP A 554 0.40 60.47 30.37
CA ASP A 554 -0.86 60.60 31.10
C ASP A 554 -1.61 59.28 31.40
N THR A 555 -1.12 58.09 30.99
CA THR A 555 -1.79 56.78 31.23
C THR A 555 -0.99 55.81 32.12
N TYR A 556 -1.68 55.06 32.98
CA TYR A 556 -1.11 54.13 33.98
C TYR A 556 -1.95 52.83 34.11
N THR A 557 -1.38 51.69 34.54
CA THR A 557 -2.08 50.38 34.68
C THR A 557 -1.75 49.64 35.98
N MET A 558 -2.61 48.71 36.46
CA MET A 558 -2.37 47.82 37.62
C MET A 558 -3.16 46.49 37.56
N GLN A 559 -2.64 45.38 38.13
CA GLN A 559 -3.31 44.06 38.14
C GLN A 559 -3.97 43.65 39.47
N PHE A 560 -5.01 42.82 39.41
CA PHE A 560 -5.79 42.30 40.55
C PHE A 560 -6.11 40.79 40.45
N ILE A 561 -6.20 40.09 41.61
CA ILE A 561 -6.47 38.63 41.72
C ILE A 561 -7.96 38.34 42.09
N ARG A 562 -8.56 37.32 41.47
CA ARG A 562 -9.96 36.84 41.64
C ARG A 562 -10.17 35.97 42.91
N THR A 563 -11.39 35.95 43.49
CA THR A 563 -11.82 34.98 44.55
C THR A 563 -13.28 34.50 44.29
N ALA A 564 -13.61 33.20 44.49
CA ALA A 564 -14.56 32.36 43.68
C ALA A 564 -16.05 32.14 44.10
N ASN A 565 -16.94 31.67 43.15
CA ASN A 565 -18.01 30.59 43.27
C ASN A 565 -19.19 30.46 42.19
N GLY A 566 -19.08 30.29 40.84
CA GLY A 566 -20.29 30.00 39.97
C GLY A 566 -20.25 30.32 38.45
N ASN A 567 -21.31 30.79 37.74
CA ASN A 567 -21.28 31.05 36.26
C ASN A 567 -21.68 32.49 35.78
N ASN A 568 -21.55 33.54 36.60
CA ASN A 568 -21.82 34.94 36.19
C ASN A 568 -20.54 35.80 36.11
N PRO A 569 -20.42 36.77 35.18
CA PRO A 569 -19.24 37.63 35.04
C PRO A 569 -19.02 38.55 36.26
N MET A 570 -17.75 38.79 36.62
CA MET A 570 -17.34 39.82 37.58
C MET A 570 -17.20 41.18 36.88
N THR A 571 -17.68 42.25 37.51
CA THR A 571 -17.47 43.64 37.07
C THR A 571 -16.50 44.35 38.03
N VAL A 572 -15.41 44.91 37.51
CA VAL A 572 -14.57 45.91 38.18
C VAL A 572 -14.88 47.24 37.49
N THR A 573 -15.34 48.26 38.22
CA THR A 573 -15.73 49.54 37.63
C THR A 573 -14.96 50.68 38.28
N VAL A 574 -14.32 51.54 37.49
CA VAL A 574 -13.78 52.84 37.94
C VAL A 574 -14.77 53.92 37.52
N ALA A 575 -15.50 54.51 38.48
CA ALA A 575 -16.47 55.57 38.18
C ALA A 575 -15.74 56.83 37.65
N GLY A 576 -16.23 57.43 36.56
CA GLY A 576 -15.67 58.68 36.03
C GLY A 576 -15.70 59.82 37.06
N GLY A 577 -14.61 60.61 37.14
CA GLY A 577 -14.47 61.70 38.11
C GLY A 577 -14.01 61.27 39.51
N SER A 578 -13.53 60.04 39.67
CA SER A 578 -13.01 59.51 40.95
C SER A 578 -11.58 59.96 41.29
N TYR A 579 -10.92 60.73 40.40
CA TYR A 579 -9.60 61.35 40.61
C TYR A 579 -9.37 62.63 39.77
N THR A 580 -8.58 63.57 40.30
CA THR A 580 -8.28 64.91 39.71
C THR A 580 -6.90 65.40 40.13
N ASP A 581 -6.22 66.18 39.28
CA ASP A 581 -5.07 67.01 39.71
C ASP A 581 -5.51 68.33 40.34
N THR A 582 -4.56 69.02 40.97
CA THR A 582 -4.81 70.33 41.58
C THR A 582 -5.10 71.43 40.55
N ALA A 583 -4.89 71.18 39.26
CA ALA A 583 -5.27 72.05 38.14
C ALA A 583 -6.70 71.75 37.62
N THR A 584 -7.45 70.88 38.31
CA THR A 584 -8.85 70.51 38.06
C THR A 584 -9.11 69.68 36.80
N ASN A 585 -8.08 69.02 36.29
CA ASN A 585 -8.21 68.09 35.18
C ASN A 585 -8.81 66.75 35.65
N PRO A 586 -9.96 66.30 35.11
CA PRO A 586 -10.63 65.08 35.56
C PRO A 586 -10.03 63.81 34.95
N GLY A 587 -9.91 62.75 35.75
CA GLY A 587 -9.56 61.41 35.29
C GLY A 587 -10.72 60.64 34.64
N GLY A 588 -10.41 59.82 33.63
CA GLY A 588 -11.37 58.98 32.87
C GLY A 588 -11.85 57.71 33.61
N GLY A 589 -12.98 57.13 33.16
CA GLY A 589 -13.57 55.88 33.70
C GLY A 589 -12.94 54.60 33.13
N GLY A 590 -13.03 53.47 33.86
CA GLY A 590 -12.26 52.22 33.63
C GLY A 590 -13.05 51.02 33.05
N SER A 591 -12.37 49.86 32.93
CA SER A 591 -12.76 48.68 32.10
C SER A 591 -13.36 47.47 32.84
N VAL A 592 -14.31 46.77 32.20
CA VAL A 592 -14.99 45.51 32.56
C VAL A 592 -14.54 44.39 31.61
N GLU A 593 -14.31 43.14 32.05
CA GLU A 593 -13.90 42.00 31.18
C GLU A 593 -14.91 40.82 31.23
N VAL A 594 -15.29 40.25 30.08
CA VAL A 594 -16.23 39.11 29.90
C VAL A 594 -15.65 38.08 28.91
N ARG A 595 -15.41 36.82 29.30
CA ARG A 595 -15.01 35.78 28.32
C ARG A 595 -16.23 35.06 27.73
N ARG A 596 -16.23 34.79 26.41
CA ARG A 596 -17.26 34.01 25.69
C ARG A 596 -16.60 33.02 24.72
N ASP A 597 -17.19 31.84 24.54
CA ASP A 597 -16.87 30.98 23.40
C ASP A 597 -17.28 31.70 22.11
N GLY A 598 -16.38 31.74 21.14
CA GLY A 598 -16.61 32.50 19.91
C GLY A 598 -17.39 31.72 18.85
N PRO A 599 -18.03 32.46 17.92
CA PRO A 599 -18.70 31.88 16.76
C PRO A 599 -17.71 31.05 15.91
N LYS A 600 -18.25 30.27 14.97
CA LYS A 600 -17.49 29.44 14.02
C LYS A 600 -17.72 29.96 12.60
N PRO A 601 -16.92 30.93 12.13
CA PRO A 601 -17.02 31.42 10.77
C PRO A 601 -16.42 30.46 9.75
N VAL A 602 -17.17 30.25 8.67
CA VAL A 602 -16.78 29.35 7.59
C VAL A 602 -17.03 30.06 6.26
N GLY A 603 -16.10 29.91 5.30
CA GLY A 603 -16.31 30.39 3.94
C GLY A 603 -15.23 29.95 2.97
N ILE A 604 -15.07 30.71 1.89
CA ILE A 604 -14.12 30.42 0.81
C ILE A 604 -12.89 31.32 0.92
N ALA A 605 -11.72 30.73 0.68
CA ALA A 605 -10.45 31.44 0.65
C ALA A 605 -10.44 32.58 -0.39
N GLY A 606 -9.90 33.74 0.00
CA GLY A 606 -9.90 34.93 -0.87
C GLY A 606 -11.20 35.71 -0.90
N GLU A 607 -12.27 35.22 -0.27
CA GLU A 607 -13.57 35.87 -0.22
C GLU A 607 -13.89 36.36 1.21
N PRO A 608 -14.81 37.33 1.39
CA PRO A 608 -15.18 37.81 2.71
C PRO A 608 -15.97 36.79 3.54
N ILE A 609 -15.41 36.36 4.67
CA ILE A 609 -16.03 35.46 5.65
C ILE A 609 -16.58 36.28 6.83
N ASN A 610 -17.87 36.19 7.11
CA ASN A 610 -18.51 36.91 8.21
C ASN A 610 -18.08 36.36 9.57
N LEU A 611 -17.60 37.23 10.46
CA LEU A 611 -17.05 36.83 11.76
C LEU A 611 -18.09 36.35 12.78
N GLY A 612 -19.38 36.47 12.49
CA GLY A 612 -20.48 36.02 13.36
C GLY A 612 -20.59 36.80 14.68
N LEU A 613 -19.92 37.95 14.81
CA LEU A 613 -19.88 38.69 16.07
C LEU A 613 -21.25 39.31 16.38
N GLU A 614 -21.76 39.05 17.59
CA GLU A 614 -22.94 39.74 18.09
C GLU A 614 -22.62 41.20 18.46
N ASN A 615 -23.58 42.11 18.25
CA ASN A 615 -23.45 43.48 18.74
C ASN A 615 -23.71 43.52 20.26
N PRO A 616 -22.72 43.90 21.09
CA PRO A 616 -22.89 43.94 22.54
C PRO A 616 -23.73 45.14 23.03
N LEU A 617 -24.08 46.08 22.14
CA LEU A 617 -24.81 47.30 22.47
C LEU A 617 -26.33 47.09 22.34
N SER A 618 -27.09 47.57 23.33
CA SER A 618 -28.56 47.50 23.33
C SER A 618 -29.25 48.60 22.50
N THR A 619 -28.49 49.50 21.89
CA THR A 619 -28.98 50.64 21.09
C THR A 619 -28.08 50.85 19.88
N ASP A 620 -28.67 50.96 18.68
CA ASP A 620 -27.94 51.24 17.43
C ASP A 620 -27.13 52.54 17.53
N GLY A 621 -25.84 52.46 17.15
CA GLY A 621 -24.98 53.63 16.91
C GLY A 621 -23.84 53.89 17.91
N GLY A 622 -23.64 53.06 18.92
CA GLY A 622 -22.40 53.10 19.73
C GLY A 622 -21.23 52.44 19.01
N ILE A 623 -20.00 52.88 19.29
CA ILE A 623 -18.78 52.32 18.67
C ILE A 623 -18.24 51.16 19.52
N VAL A 624 -17.92 50.06 18.84
CA VAL A 624 -17.24 48.88 19.36
C VAL A 624 -15.84 48.82 18.75
N HIS A 625 -14.83 48.58 19.57
CA HIS A 625 -13.44 48.38 19.17
C HIS A 625 -13.14 46.89 19.15
N VAL A 626 -12.54 46.37 18.08
CA VAL A 626 -12.15 44.97 18.00
C VAL A 626 -10.65 44.90 17.74
N ARG A 627 -9.91 44.19 18.58
CA ARG A 627 -8.49 43.85 18.36
C ARG A 627 -8.35 42.37 18.08
N VAL A 628 -7.59 41.99 17.07
CA VAL A 628 -7.26 40.60 16.75
C VAL A 628 -5.75 40.43 16.83
N GLU A 629 -5.29 39.45 17.60
CA GLU A 629 -3.87 39.16 17.76
C GLU A 629 -3.35 38.26 16.64
N ASN A 630 -2.04 38.34 16.39
CA ASN A 630 -1.30 37.39 15.53
C ASN A 630 -1.91 37.20 14.13
N VAL A 631 -2.33 38.30 13.48
CA VAL A 631 -2.94 38.21 12.14
C VAL A 631 -1.85 37.91 11.11
N PRO A 632 -1.92 36.76 10.41
CA PRO A 632 -0.90 36.39 9.42
C PRO A 632 -0.82 37.40 8.27
N GLU A 633 0.33 37.43 7.60
CA GLU A 633 0.51 38.29 6.44
C GLU A 633 -0.49 37.94 5.32
N GLY A 634 -0.95 38.97 4.59
CA GLY A 634 -1.89 38.80 3.47
C GLY A 634 -3.37 38.66 3.88
N TRP A 635 -3.68 38.46 5.17
CA TRP A 635 -5.05 38.52 5.67
C TRP A 635 -5.52 39.96 5.83
N SER A 636 -6.82 40.19 5.64
CA SER A 636 -7.42 41.52 5.78
C SER A 636 -8.81 41.43 6.43
N PHE A 637 -9.21 42.52 7.07
CA PHE A 637 -10.57 42.70 7.62
C PHE A 637 -11.32 43.77 6.83
N SER A 638 -12.65 43.71 6.82
CA SER A 638 -13.50 44.70 6.12
C SER A 638 -13.32 46.14 6.63
N GLU A 639 -12.83 46.30 7.86
CA GLU A 639 -12.56 47.58 8.49
C GLU A 639 -11.20 47.55 9.24
N GLY A 640 -10.75 48.71 9.69
CA GLY A 640 -9.58 48.83 10.57
C GLY A 640 -8.23 48.86 9.85
N ALA A 641 -7.16 48.65 10.61
CA ALA A 641 -5.79 48.62 10.11
C ALA A 641 -4.90 47.63 10.89
N ARG A 642 -3.93 47.06 10.18
CA ARG A 642 -2.83 46.26 10.76
C ARG A 642 -1.81 47.17 11.44
N LEU A 643 -1.31 46.75 12.60
CA LEU A 643 -0.23 47.41 13.35
C LEU A 643 1.12 46.73 13.07
N GLU A 644 2.22 47.40 13.41
CA GLU A 644 3.58 46.85 13.24
C GLU A 644 3.85 45.60 14.08
N ASP A 645 3.09 45.38 15.15
CA ASP A 645 3.17 44.20 16.01
C ASP A 645 2.40 42.99 15.47
N GLY A 646 1.80 43.10 14.28
CA GLY A 646 1.01 42.04 13.64
C GLY A 646 -0.44 41.93 14.11
N SER A 647 -0.88 42.74 15.08
CA SER A 647 -2.29 42.81 15.48
C SER A 647 -3.13 43.68 14.53
N TRP A 648 -4.44 43.45 14.51
CA TRP A 648 -5.39 44.26 13.71
C TRP A 648 -6.41 44.94 14.60
N VAL A 649 -6.66 46.24 14.39
CA VAL A 649 -7.59 47.04 15.20
C VAL A 649 -8.71 47.65 14.35
N MET A 650 -9.96 47.44 14.76
CA MET A 650 -11.19 47.88 14.09
C MET A 650 -12.04 48.76 15.01
N ARG A 651 -12.82 49.67 14.43
CA ARG A 651 -13.77 50.55 15.13
C ARG A 651 -15.08 50.60 14.34
N THR A 652 -16.06 49.81 14.77
CA THR A 652 -17.31 49.65 14.03
C THR A 652 -18.53 49.97 14.88
N ALA A 653 -19.61 50.41 14.25
CA ALA A 653 -20.93 50.53 14.89
C ALA A 653 -21.76 49.25 14.75
N ASP A 654 -21.32 48.31 13.90
CA ASP A 654 -22.01 47.07 13.61
C ASP A 654 -21.01 45.90 13.52
N PRO A 655 -20.64 45.30 14.68
CA PRO A 655 -19.75 44.14 14.71
C PRO A 655 -20.26 42.95 13.89
N SER A 656 -21.57 42.83 13.68
CA SER A 656 -22.18 41.70 12.97
C SER A 656 -21.93 41.72 11.46
N ALA A 657 -21.52 42.87 10.91
CA ALA A 657 -21.15 43.04 9.51
C ALA A 657 -19.63 42.88 9.27
N LEU A 658 -18.82 42.68 10.32
CA LEU A 658 -17.38 42.52 10.15
C LEU A 658 -17.05 41.20 9.44
N THR A 659 -16.19 41.28 8.44
CA THR A 659 -15.69 40.13 7.69
C THR A 659 -14.18 40.06 7.73
N ILE A 660 -13.65 38.86 7.54
CA ILE A 660 -12.23 38.58 7.34
C ILE A 660 -12.03 37.93 5.98
N THR A 661 -10.95 38.27 5.28
CA THR A 661 -10.57 37.69 4.00
C THR A 661 -9.16 37.15 4.10
N SER A 662 -9.02 35.83 3.95
CA SER A 662 -7.74 35.16 3.83
C SER A 662 -7.17 35.30 2.41
N PRO A 663 -5.86 35.07 2.18
CA PRO A 663 -5.33 34.92 0.84
C PRO A 663 -6.02 33.79 0.07
N VAL A 664 -6.20 33.93 -1.25
CA VAL A 664 -6.78 32.87 -2.12
C VAL A 664 -6.02 31.55 -2.07
N THR A 665 -4.74 31.59 -1.67
CA THR A 665 -3.86 30.42 -1.55
C THR A 665 -3.95 29.75 -0.18
N PHE A 666 -4.59 30.37 0.81
CA PHE A 666 -4.78 29.77 2.12
C PHE A 666 -6.03 28.90 2.12
N ALA A 667 -5.90 27.66 2.55
CA ALA A 667 -7.04 26.81 2.88
C ALA A 667 -6.79 26.12 4.22
N GLY A 668 -7.86 25.82 4.96
CA GLY A 668 -7.80 25.18 6.26
C GLY A 668 -8.45 26.01 7.37
N ALA A 669 -7.96 25.89 8.59
CA ALA A 669 -8.54 26.53 9.77
C ALA A 669 -7.48 27.18 10.66
N LEU A 670 -7.81 28.35 11.23
CA LEU A 670 -6.98 29.05 12.21
C LEU A 670 -7.83 29.58 13.37
N LEU A 671 -7.29 29.46 14.58
CA LEU A 671 -7.89 30.03 15.78
C LEU A 671 -7.41 31.46 16.02
N PHE A 672 -8.30 32.44 15.87
CA PHE A 672 -8.02 33.84 16.16
C PHE A 672 -8.53 34.22 17.55
N ASN A 673 -7.62 34.78 18.35
CA ASN A 673 -7.99 35.39 19.63
C ASN A 673 -8.32 36.86 19.42
N MET A 674 -9.58 37.21 19.70
CA MET A 674 -10.13 38.54 19.50
C MET A 674 -10.51 39.17 20.84
N THR A 675 -10.29 40.48 20.94
CA THR A 675 -10.70 41.32 22.07
C THR A 675 -11.67 42.38 21.59
N VAL A 676 -12.92 42.31 22.03
CA VAL A 676 -14.02 43.22 21.66
C VAL A 676 -14.29 44.18 22.81
N GLN A 677 -14.12 45.48 22.63
CA GLN A 677 -14.34 46.50 23.65
C GLN A 677 -15.50 47.43 23.27
N TRP A 678 -16.32 47.81 24.22
CA TRP A 678 -17.44 48.73 23.99
C TRP A 678 -17.70 49.60 25.23
N THR A 679 -18.46 50.68 25.07
CA THR A 679 -18.93 51.48 26.21
C THR A 679 -20.29 50.95 26.68
N THR A 680 -20.39 50.61 27.96
CA THR A 680 -21.65 50.17 28.57
C THR A 680 -22.62 51.34 28.76
N ALA A 681 -23.90 51.03 29.01
CA ALA A 681 -24.95 52.04 29.18
C ALA A 681 -24.71 53.04 30.34
N ASP A 682 -23.86 52.69 31.31
CA ASP A 682 -23.44 53.55 32.43
C ASP A 682 -22.18 54.39 32.13
N GLY A 683 -21.62 54.29 30.92
CA GLY A 683 -20.44 55.04 30.48
C GLY A 683 -19.10 54.40 30.82
N SER A 684 -19.06 53.21 31.43
CA SER A 684 -17.82 52.46 31.65
C SER A 684 -17.36 51.70 30.39
N SER A 685 -16.09 51.32 30.30
CA SER A 685 -15.59 50.48 29.21
C SER A 685 -15.82 49.01 29.57
N ALA A 686 -16.24 48.18 28.62
CA ALA A 686 -16.29 46.74 28.74
C ALA A 686 -15.46 46.10 27.62
N THR A 687 -15.03 44.87 27.85
CA THR A 687 -14.12 44.10 27.01
C THR A 687 -14.58 42.64 27.03
N ALA A 688 -14.52 41.95 25.89
CA ALA A 688 -14.73 40.53 25.79
C ALA A 688 -13.61 39.85 25.01
N SER A 689 -13.15 38.71 25.49
CA SER A 689 -12.22 37.86 24.74
C SER A 689 -12.99 36.72 24.08
N ILE A 690 -12.75 36.54 22.78
CA ILE A 690 -13.45 35.62 21.89
C ILE A 690 -12.38 34.81 21.16
N ALA A 691 -12.46 33.48 21.24
CA ALA A 691 -11.64 32.58 20.42
C ALA A 691 -12.48 32.10 19.22
N ASN A 692 -12.01 32.40 18.02
CA ASN A 692 -12.80 32.28 16.80
C ASN A 692 -12.08 31.34 15.81
N ASN A 693 -12.70 30.21 15.49
CA ASN A 693 -12.15 29.23 14.55
C ASN A 693 -12.58 29.64 13.15
N ILE A 694 -11.68 30.29 12.40
CA ILE A 694 -11.97 30.71 11.03
C ILE A 694 -11.61 29.57 10.10
N GLU A 695 -12.59 29.09 9.35
CA GLU A 695 -12.46 28.01 8.37
C GLU A 695 -12.56 28.59 6.95
N ALA A 696 -11.57 28.32 6.11
CA ALA A 696 -11.52 28.78 4.73
C ALA A 696 -11.26 27.60 3.79
N PHE A 697 -12.23 27.28 2.93
CA PHE A 697 -12.10 26.22 1.93
C PHE A 697 -11.54 26.75 0.60
N PRO A 698 -10.87 25.93 -0.21
CA PRO A 698 -10.36 26.34 -1.53
C PRO A 698 -11.50 26.85 -2.44
N PRO A 699 -11.23 27.81 -3.35
CA PRO A 699 -12.24 28.29 -4.30
C PRO A 699 -12.92 27.16 -5.09
N GLY A 700 -14.26 27.21 -5.17
CA GLY A 700 -15.07 26.19 -5.84
C GLY A 700 -15.34 24.92 -5.01
N SER A 701 -14.95 24.91 -3.74
CA SER A 701 -15.23 23.80 -2.82
C SER A 701 -16.59 23.97 -2.12
N PRO A 702 -17.19 22.87 -1.64
CA PRO A 702 -18.32 22.96 -0.71
C PRO A 702 -17.93 23.65 0.60
N ILE A 703 -18.89 24.34 1.21
CA ILE A 703 -18.76 24.98 2.52
C ILE A 703 -19.43 24.08 3.55
N PHE A 704 -18.66 23.47 4.44
CA PHE A 704 -19.16 22.49 5.40
C PHE A 704 -19.59 23.16 6.71
N GLY A 705 -20.83 22.93 7.13
CA GLY A 705 -21.30 23.27 8.47
C GLY A 705 -21.03 22.13 9.44
N TRP A 706 -20.43 22.47 10.57
CA TRP A 706 -20.22 21.61 11.73
C TRP A 706 -21.56 21.18 12.37
N SER A 707 -21.54 20.23 13.30
CA SER A 707 -22.75 19.83 14.03
C SER A 707 -23.24 20.86 15.07
N GLY A 708 -22.53 21.98 15.24
CA GLY A 708 -22.83 23.07 16.18
C GLY A 708 -23.49 24.28 15.50
N ASP A 709 -23.32 25.45 16.13
CA ASP A 709 -23.77 26.73 15.57
C ASP A 709 -22.64 27.31 14.70
N ASP A 710 -22.90 27.50 13.40
CA ASP A 710 -21.92 28.10 12.48
C ASP A 710 -22.46 29.33 11.76
N HIS A 711 -21.51 30.17 11.34
CA HIS A 711 -21.75 31.28 10.42
C HIS A 711 -21.08 30.98 9.08
N LEU A 712 -21.87 30.51 8.12
CA LEU A 712 -21.41 30.12 6.78
C LEU A 712 -21.51 31.31 5.84
N SER A 713 -20.48 31.61 5.06
CA SER A 713 -20.45 32.75 4.14
C SER A 713 -20.26 32.31 2.70
N GLY A 714 -21.22 32.64 1.84
CA GLY A 714 -21.11 32.44 0.39
C GLY A 714 -20.03 33.33 -0.24
N SER A 715 -19.50 32.85 -1.36
CA SER A 715 -18.59 33.52 -2.25
C SER A 715 -19.33 34.28 -3.36
N SER A 716 -18.58 34.84 -4.31
CA SER A 716 -19.15 35.43 -5.52
C SER A 716 -19.49 34.39 -6.61
N ALA A 717 -19.10 33.12 -6.41
CA ALA A 717 -19.39 32.00 -7.30
C ALA A 717 -20.65 31.25 -6.86
N ALA A 718 -21.01 30.17 -7.57
CA ALA A 718 -22.10 29.30 -7.15
C ALA A 718 -21.60 28.36 -6.04
N ASP A 719 -22.17 28.50 -4.85
CA ASP A 719 -21.73 27.75 -3.67
C ASP A 719 -22.64 26.58 -3.33
N THR A 720 -22.06 25.59 -2.65
CA THR A 720 -22.81 24.49 -2.03
C THR A 720 -22.53 24.47 -0.55
N PHE A 721 -23.54 24.77 0.26
CA PHE A 721 -23.50 24.68 1.71
C PHE A 721 -23.89 23.27 2.14
N VAL A 722 -23.00 22.55 2.79
CA VAL A 722 -23.20 21.17 3.23
C VAL A 722 -23.59 21.17 4.70
N ILE A 723 -24.80 20.68 5.00
CA ILE A 723 -25.39 20.67 6.34
C ILE A 723 -25.77 19.23 6.66
N ALA A 724 -25.18 18.65 7.71
CA ALA A 724 -25.32 17.24 8.06
C ALA A 724 -25.95 17.07 9.46
N ASN A 725 -26.97 16.22 9.60
CA ASN A 725 -27.64 15.95 10.87
C ASN A 725 -26.73 15.12 11.83
N PRO A 726 -26.54 15.48 13.11
CA PRO A 726 -27.15 16.60 13.85
C PRO A 726 -26.49 17.95 13.56
N ILE A 727 -27.29 19.01 13.68
CA ILE A 727 -26.87 20.40 13.50
C ILE A 727 -27.25 21.28 14.69
N GLY A 728 -26.61 22.44 14.81
CA GLY A 728 -27.05 23.54 15.66
C GLY A 728 -27.90 24.57 14.90
N ALA A 729 -27.77 25.82 15.30
CA ALA A 729 -28.37 26.99 14.67
C ALA A 729 -27.39 27.61 13.67
N HIS A 730 -27.41 27.13 12.42
CA HIS A 730 -26.61 27.71 11.35
C HIS A 730 -27.20 29.01 10.82
N VAL A 731 -26.31 29.95 10.50
CA VAL A 731 -26.63 31.20 9.83
C VAL A 731 -25.82 31.27 8.54
N ILE A 732 -26.50 31.39 7.40
CA ILE A 732 -25.89 31.57 6.09
C ILE A 732 -25.93 33.05 5.71
N HIS A 733 -24.75 33.59 5.44
CA HIS A 733 -24.50 34.93 4.92
C HIS A 733 -24.21 34.88 3.41
N HIS A 734 -24.58 35.94 2.69
CA HIS A 734 -24.29 36.11 1.26
C HIS A 734 -24.80 34.99 0.33
N PHE A 735 -25.99 34.45 0.59
CA PHE A 735 -26.60 33.42 -0.28
C PHE A 735 -27.22 34.04 -1.55
N ASP A 736 -26.76 33.63 -2.73
CA ASP A 736 -27.39 33.94 -4.02
C ASP A 736 -28.44 32.88 -4.39
N ALA A 737 -29.71 33.21 -4.20
CA ALA A 737 -30.83 32.34 -4.54
C ALA A 737 -30.91 31.92 -6.02
N ALA A 738 -30.17 32.55 -6.94
CA ALA A 738 -30.10 32.15 -8.34
C ALA A 738 -29.03 31.08 -8.63
N ALA A 739 -28.02 30.95 -7.78
CA ALA A 739 -26.82 30.13 -8.04
C ALA A 739 -26.55 29.09 -6.95
N ASP A 740 -26.83 29.42 -5.69
CA ASP A 740 -26.37 28.64 -4.54
C ASP A 740 -27.33 27.52 -4.16
N LYS A 741 -26.74 26.52 -3.50
CA LYS A 741 -27.44 25.33 -3.03
C LYS A 741 -27.13 25.03 -1.57
N VAL A 742 -28.14 24.51 -0.88
CA VAL A 742 -28.00 23.88 0.44
C VAL A 742 -28.17 22.37 0.26
N ASN A 743 -27.10 21.63 0.52
CA ASN A 743 -27.10 20.17 0.54
C ASN A 743 -27.40 19.68 1.96
N LEU A 744 -28.54 19.02 2.14
CA LEU A 744 -28.99 18.49 3.42
C LEU A 744 -28.71 16.98 3.50
N ILE A 745 -27.82 16.58 4.42
CA ILE A 745 -27.42 15.18 4.59
C ILE A 745 -28.06 14.57 5.85
N ALA A 746 -28.67 13.39 5.67
CA ALA A 746 -29.40 12.56 6.63
C ALA A 746 -30.48 13.28 7.46
N PHE A 747 -31.20 14.21 6.85
CA PHE A 747 -32.43 14.78 7.41
C PHE A 747 -33.69 13.97 7.06
N GLY A 748 -33.56 12.93 6.22
CA GLY A 748 -34.66 12.06 5.78
C GLY A 748 -35.64 12.71 4.80
N ALA A 749 -35.48 14.00 4.49
CA ALA A 749 -36.14 14.65 3.37
C ALA A 749 -35.46 14.24 2.07
N THR A 750 -36.25 13.86 1.07
CA THR A 750 -35.76 13.42 -0.26
C THR A 750 -36.18 14.35 -1.38
N SER A 751 -36.94 15.40 -1.06
CA SER A 751 -37.47 16.35 -2.02
C SER A 751 -37.75 17.71 -1.40
N PHE A 752 -37.81 18.74 -2.23
CA PHE A 752 -38.12 20.11 -1.79
C PHE A 752 -39.55 20.22 -1.23
N GLU A 753 -40.49 19.44 -1.75
CA GLU A 753 -41.87 19.40 -1.24
C GLU A 753 -41.95 18.97 0.23
N GLU A 754 -41.10 18.04 0.65
CA GLU A 754 -41.00 17.59 2.05
C GLU A 754 -40.33 18.65 2.93
N LEU A 755 -39.32 19.34 2.40
CA LEU A 755 -38.62 20.42 3.10
C LEU A 755 -39.51 21.66 3.28
N GLN A 756 -40.40 21.95 2.33
CA GLN A 756 -41.24 23.14 2.33
C GLN A 756 -42.14 23.24 3.58
N ALA A 757 -42.49 22.12 4.21
CA ALA A 757 -43.23 22.10 5.48
C ALA A 757 -42.45 22.68 6.68
N HIS A 758 -41.12 22.79 6.55
CA HIS A 758 -40.19 23.26 7.58
C HIS A 758 -39.61 24.64 7.27
N LEU A 759 -39.95 25.23 6.12
CA LEU A 759 -39.42 26.49 5.61
C LEU A 759 -40.42 27.63 5.87
N THR A 760 -39.96 28.67 6.59
CA THR A 760 -40.75 29.86 6.96
C THR A 760 -39.90 31.13 6.86
N ASP A 761 -40.51 32.31 6.96
CA ASP A 761 -39.77 33.56 7.18
C ASP A 761 -39.68 33.86 8.68
N ASP A 762 -38.52 34.33 9.14
CA ASP A 762 -38.32 34.83 10.49
C ASP A 762 -38.93 36.23 10.71
N GLY A 763 -38.75 36.80 11.91
CA GLY A 763 -39.27 38.14 12.25
C GLY A 763 -38.66 39.29 11.45
N ASN A 764 -37.55 39.03 10.75
CA ASN A 764 -36.77 39.97 9.96
C ASN A 764 -36.95 39.74 8.45
N GLY A 765 -37.72 38.73 8.04
CA GLY A 765 -37.98 38.39 6.64
C GLY A 765 -36.93 37.49 5.99
N ASN A 766 -36.08 36.84 6.79
CA ASN A 766 -35.10 35.86 6.34
C ASN A 766 -35.72 34.46 6.30
N ALA A 767 -35.30 33.63 5.36
CA ALA A 767 -35.70 32.24 5.26
C ALA A 767 -35.14 31.45 6.44
N LEU A 768 -36.01 30.74 7.13
CA LEU A 768 -35.72 29.92 8.29
C LEU A 768 -36.21 28.50 8.03
N ILE A 769 -35.29 27.54 8.02
CA ILE A 769 -35.58 26.12 7.98
C ILE A 769 -35.47 25.58 9.41
N SER A 770 -36.53 24.96 9.92
CA SER A 770 -36.60 24.44 11.29
C SER A 770 -36.76 22.92 11.30
N PHE A 771 -35.73 22.21 11.78
CA PHE A 771 -35.73 20.75 11.93
C PHE A 771 -36.10 20.29 13.34
N GLY A 772 -36.21 21.22 14.30
CA GLY A 772 -36.54 20.93 15.70
C GLY A 772 -36.15 22.10 16.61
N ALA A 773 -36.30 21.91 17.93
CA ALA A 773 -35.89 22.94 18.89
C ALA A 773 -34.37 23.15 18.86
N GLY A 774 -33.93 24.32 18.41
CA GLY A 774 -32.50 24.68 18.32
C GLY A 774 -31.76 24.18 17.07
N MET A 775 -32.42 23.40 16.20
CA MET A 775 -31.83 22.90 14.94
C MET A 775 -32.41 23.69 13.78
N THR A 776 -31.68 24.72 13.33
CA THR A 776 -32.20 25.66 12.33
C THR A 776 -31.13 26.08 11.33
N VAL A 777 -31.56 26.37 10.11
CA VAL A 777 -30.73 27.06 9.11
C VAL A 777 -31.43 28.38 8.77
N THR A 778 -30.80 29.50 9.08
CA THR A 778 -31.29 30.84 8.75
C THR A 778 -30.49 31.39 7.56
N ILE A 779 -31.15 31.77 6.47
CA ILE A 779 -30.51 32.34 5.28
C ILE A 779 -30.79 33.84 5.24
N LEU A 780 -29.79 34.65 5.56
CA LEU A 780 -29.95 36.09 5.70
C LEU A 780 -30.16 36.77 4.34
N GLY A 781 -31.11 37.71 4.30
CA GLY A 781 -31.39 38.53 3.10
C GLY A 781 -32.21 37.84 2.01
N VAL A 782 -32.60 36.57 2.20
CA VAL A 782 -33.42 35.79 1.27
C VAL A 782 -34.69 35.37 1.98
N SER A 783 -35.86 35.61 1.41
CA SER A 783 -37.13 35.12 1.96
C SER A 783 -37.42 33.68 1.52
N ALA A 784 -38.21 32.96 2.31
CA ALA A 784 -38.65 31.59 2.02
C ALA A 784 -39.33 31.46 0.65
N ALA A 785 -40.02 32.51 0.19
CA ALA A 785 -40.70 32.52 -1.11
C ALA A 785 -39.76 32.63 -2.32
N GLN A 786 -38.50 33.02 -2.12
CA GLN A 786 -37.48 33.11 -3.18
C GLN A 786 -36.77 31.77 -3.42
N LEU A 787 -36.87 30.84 -2.47
CA LEU A 787 -36.21 29.54 -2.55
C LEU A 787 -37.06 28.54 -3.33
N THR A 788 -36.41 27.75 -4.16
CA THR A 788 -37.04 26.72 -5.00
C THR A 788 -36.30 25.39 -4.87
N ALA A 789 -36.83 24.35 -5.51
CA ALA A 789 -36.15 23.05 -5.58
C ALA A 789 -34.74 23.12 -6.20
N ALA A 790 -34.41 24.16 -6.98
CA ALA A 790 -33.07 24.32 -7.53
C ALA A 790 -32.00 24.68 -6.47
N ASN A 791 -32.42 25.21 -5.32
CA ASN A 791 -31.56 25.64 -4.23
C ASN A 791 -31.25 24.54 -3.22
N PHE A 792 -31.78 23.33 -3.41
CA PHE A 792 -31.61 22.24 -2.45
C PHE A 792 -31.18 20.94 -3.14
N SER A 793 -30.28 20.24 -2.47
CA SER A 793 -29.96 18.84 -2.74
C SER A 793 -30.08 18.04 -1.44
N PHE A 794 -30.31 16.73 -1.56
CA PHE A 794 -30.57 15.85 -0.43
C PHE A 794 -29.70 14.61 -0.55
N ASP A 795 -28.88 14.37 0.47
CA ASP A 795 -27.93 13.24 0.52
C ASP A 795 -26.95 13.17 -0.67
N ASP A 796 -26.70 14.29 -1.36
CA ASP A 796 -25.67 14.35 -2.39
C ASP A 796 -24.29 14.23 -1.74
N VAL A 797 -23.40 13.42 -2.31
CA VAL A 797 -22.03 13.25 -1.79
C VAL A 797 -21.19 14.47 -2.20
N PRO A 798 -20.76 15.33 -1.25
CA PRO A 798 -19.93 16.48 -1.59
C PRO A 798 -18.53 16.04 -2.03
N VAL A 799 -17.90 16.82 -2.91
CA VAL A 799 -16.54 16.58 -3.40
C VAL A 799 -15.68 17.80 -3.10
N LEU A 800 -14.65 17.62 -2.28
CA LEU A 800 -13.62 18.61 -1.99
C LEU A 800 -12.36 18.27 -2.80
N ASN A 801 -11.81 19.24 -3.54
CA ASN A 801 -10.55 19.06 -4.26
C ASN A 801 -9.45 19.82 -3.55
N ASN A 802 -8.46 19.11 -3.02
CA ASN A 802 -7.27 19.70 -2.44
C ASN A 802 -6.04 19.38 -3.28
N THR A 803 -5.56 20.38 -4.01
CA THR A 803 -4.34 20.30 -4.82
C THR A 803 -3.16 21.06 -4.20
N GLY A 804 -3.39 21.78 -3.09
CA GLY A 804 -2.40 22.58 -2.39
C GLY A 804 -2.25 22.14 -0.94
N THR A 805 -1.95 23.08 -0.05
CA THR A 805 -1.85 22.81 1.39
C THR A 805 -3.08 23.33 2.12
N MET A 806 -3.83 22.45 2.79
CA MET A 806 -4.83 22.80 3.78
C MET A 806 -4.22 22.71 5.17
N THR A 807 -4.15 23.83 5.90
CA THR A 807 -3.45 23.89 7.21
C THR A 807 -4.46 24.09 8.34
N LEU A 808 -4.42 23.23 9.34
CA LEU A 808 -5.10 23.39 10.62
C LEU A 808 -4.06 23.82 11.65
N GLY A 809 -4.10 25.09 12.04
CA GLY A 809 -3.20 25.61 13.08
C GLY A 809 -3.58 25.17 14.49
N ASP A 810 -2.71 25.44 15.46
CA ASP A 810 -2.88 25.03 16.85
C ASP A 810 -4.25 25.42 17.43
N GLY A 811 -4.98 24.42 17.94
CA GLY A 811 -6.29 24.60 18.59
C GLY A 811 -7.46 24.81 17.63
N SER A 812 -7.23 24.69 16.32
CA SER A 812 -8.27 24.82 15.30
C SER A 812 -9.03 23.52 15.03
N MET A 813 -10.15 23.63 14.34
CA MET A 813 -10.95 22.48 13.89
C MET A 813 -11.37 22.69 12.44
N LEU A 814 -11.45 21.61 11.65
CA LEU A 814 -11.98 21.67 10.28
C LEU A 814 -12.85 20.44 9.99
N PRO A 815 -14.14 20.62 9.61
CA PRO A 815 -15.04 19.53 9.28
C PRO A 815 -15.04 19.16 7.78
N PHE A 816 -15.10 17.87 7.46
CA PHE A 816 -15.27 17.34 6.10
C PHE A 816 -16.38 16.30 6.01
N SER A 817 -16.89 16.07 4.81
CA SER A 817 -17.74 14.93 4.47
C SER A 817 -17.56 14.56 3.00
N GLY A 818 -17.95 13.35 2.61
CA GLY A 818 -17.99 12.91 1.21
C GLY A 818 -16.64 12.51 0.66
N ILE A 819 -16.28 12.97 -0.54
CA ILE A 819 -15.03 12.62 -1.20
C ILE A 819 -14.06 13.80 -1.07
N VAL A 820 -12.84 13.51 -0.62
CA VAL A 820 -11.73 14.46 -0.64
C VAL A 820 -10.70 13.95 -1.65
N ASN A 821 -10.64 14.61 -2.80
CA ASN A 821 -9.58 14.42 -3.79
C ASN A 821 -8.35 15.20 -3.33
N ASN A 822 -7.54 14.57 -2.50
CA ASN A 822 -6.31 15.12 -1.96
C ASN A 822 -5.13 14.66 -2.81
N THR A 823 -4.65 15.54 -3.68
CA THR A 823 -3.37 15.39 -4.40
C THR A 823 -2.28 16.27 -3.80
N GLY A 824 -2.64 17.14 -2.85
CA GLY A 824 -1.73 18.00 -2.08
C GLY A 824 -1.53 17.50 -0.65
N THR A 825 -1.45 18.44 0.29
CA THR A 825 -1.22 18.15 1.71
C THR A 825 -2.35 18.71 2.58
N ILE A 826 -2.79 17.94 3.56
CA ILE A 826 -3.58 18.41 4.70
C ILE A 826 -2.67 18.33 5.91
N SER A 827 -2.50 19.42 6.66
CA SER A 827 -1.55 19.49 7.78
C SER A 827 -2.24 19.88 9.07
N LEU A 828 -1.99 19.11 10.14
CA LEU A 828 -2.42 19.39 11.51
C LEU A 828 -1.21 19.84 12.32
N GLU A 829 -1.14 21.13 12.59
CA GLU A 829 0.00 21.82 13.22
C GLU A 829 -0.27 22.12 14.70
N SER A 830 -0.61 21.11 15.49
CA SER A 830 -0.73 21.24 16.95
C SER A 830 0.63 21.53 17.61
N GLU A 831 0.68 22.59 18.40
CA GLU A 831 1.79 22.93 19.30
C GLU A 831 1.44 22.64 20.78
N GLY A 832 0.42 21.80 20.99
CA GLY A 832 -0.05 21.35 22.30
C GLY A 832 -1.52 21.63 22.57
N ALA A 833 -2.20 22.44 21.75
CA ALA A 833 -3.66 22.55 21.80
C ALA A 833 -4.33 21.51 20.88
N TYR A 834 -5.56 21.14 21.25
CA TYR A 834 -6.32 20.11 20.55
C TYR A 834 -6.73 20.60 19.16
N THR A 835 -6.15 20.01 18.12
CA THR A 835 -6.35 20.37 16.71
C THR A 835 -7.08 19.23 16.01
N LEU A 836 -8.28 19.50 15.52
CA LEU A 836 -9.23 18.45 15.13
C LEU A 836 -9.62 18.51 13.66
N LEU A 837 -9.29 17.46 12.92
CA LEU A 837 -9.91 17.18 11.63
C LEU A 837 -11.14 16.29 11.83
N GLN A 838 -12.33 16.87 11.66
CA GLN A 838 -13.57 16.16 11.96
C GLN A 838 -14.22 15.59 10.69
N MET A 839 -14.54 14.29 10.72
CA MET A 839 -15.28 13.61 9.67
C MET A 839 -16.77 13.63 10.02
N MET A 840 -17.62 14.06 9.10
CA MET A 840 -19.06 14.18 9.32
C MET A 840 -19.84 13.07 8.61
N GLN A 841 -20.78 12.47 9.35
CA GLN A 841 -21.86 11.60 8.85
C GLN A 841 -21.43 10.39 8.01
N HIS A 842 -21.74 10.35 6.70
CA HIS A 842 -21.51 9.19 5.83
C HIS A 842 -20.02 8.82 5.69
N GLY A 843 -19.13 9.64 6.25
CA GLY A 843 -17.70 9.42 6.21
C GLY A 843 -16.99 10.36 5.27
N VAL A 844 -15.69 10.09 5.16
CA VAL A 844 -14.81 10.70 4.18
C VAL A 844 -14.09 9.59 3.42
N THR A 845 -14.12 9.68 2.10
CA THR A 845 -13.22 8.92 1.22
C THR A 845 -12.09 9.84 0.81
N LEU A 846 -10.89 9.57 1.30
CA LEU A 846 -9.66 10.27 0.97
C LEU A 846 -8.96 9.54 -0.18
N GLN A 847 -8.81 10.22 -1.32
CA GLN A 847 -8.23 9.65 -2.55
C GLN A 847 -7.36 10.69 -3.28
N GLY A 848 -6.49 10.27 -4.20
CA GLY A 848 -5.64 11.16 -5.00
C GLY A 848 -4.15 11.13 -4.64
N GLY A 849 -3.72 10.25 -3.74
CA GLY A 849 -2.31 9.98 -3.44
C GLY A 849 -1.55 11.07 -2.68
N GLY A 850 -2.26 12.07 -2.13
CA GLY A 850 -1.66 13.15 -1.34
C GLY A 850 -1.34 12.77 0.10
N ASP A 851 -0.94 13.78 0.88
CA ASP A 851 -0.50 13.62 2.26
C ASP A 851 -1.51 14.19 3.26
N LEU A 852 -1.66 13.51 4.40
CA LEU A 852 -2.26 14.02 5.63
C LEU A 852 -1.19 13.96 6.73
N THR A 853 -0.61 15.11 7.05
CA THR A 853 0.53 15.24 7.97
C THR A 853 0.06 15.74 9.33
N LEU A 854 0.48 15.07 10.39
CA LEU A 854 0.23 15.44 11.77
C LEU A 854 1.58 15.79 12.41
N SER A 855 1.65 16.94 13.07
CA SER A 855 2.81 17.31 13.88
C SER A 855 3.10 16.29 15.01
N ASP A 856 4.29 16.31 15.59
CA ASP A 856 4.68 15.43 16.70
C ASP A 856 4.04 15.87 18.03
N SER A 857 2.71 15.75 18.12
CA SER A 857 1.87 16.19 19.24
C SER A 857 0.69 15.24 19.46
N ASP A 858 0.42 14.91 20.72
CA ASP A 858 -0.81 14.20 21.15
C ASP A 858 -2.08 15.05 20.92
N GLY A 859 -1.93 16.35 20.65
CA GLY A 859 -3.04 17.27 20.40
C GLY A 859 -3.67 17.12 19.02
N ASN A 860 -3.05 16.41 18.08
CA ASN A 860 -3.65 16.17 16.76
C ASN A 860 -4.70 15.07 16.83
N ALA A 861 -5.87 15.32 16.25
CA ALA A 861 -6.94 14.34 16.22
C ALA A 861 -7.66 14.31 14.85
N ILE A 862 -7.92 13.10 14.37
CA ILE A 862 -8.84 12.81 13.27
C ILE A 862 -9.98 11.99 13.86
N ALA A 863 -11.20 12.50 13.85
CA ALA A 863 -12.32 11.80 14.50
C ALA A 863 -13.64 11.98 13.76
N GLY A 864 -14.52 10.98 13.87
CA GLY A 864 -15.91 11.10 13.44
C GLY A 864 -16.73 11.99 14.37
N SER A 865 -17.72 12.69 13.82
CA SER A 865 -18.73 13.40 14.63
C SER A 865 -19.63 12.44 15.42
N VAL A 866 -19.78 11.19 14.94
CA VAL A 866 -20.51 10.08 15.57
C VAL A 866 -19.83 8.73 15.27
N SER A 867 -20.26 7.65 15.92
CA SER A 867 -19.65 6.31 15.78
C SER A 867 -19.86 5.64 14.41
N GLU A 868 -20.83 6.10 13.62
CA GLU A 868 -21.22 5.53 12.31
C GLU A 868 -20.39 6.11 11.16
N VAL A 869 -19.56 7.12 11.44
CA VAL A 869 -18.70 7.76 10.43
C VAL A 869 -17.60 6.80 10.01
N THR A 870 -17.31 6.73 8.70
CA THR A 870 -16.20 5.93 8.17
C THR A 870 -15.14 6.82 7.54
N LEU A 871 -13.87 6.66 7.90
CA LEU A 871 -12.75 7.19 7.12
C LEU A 871 -12.25 6.08 6.21
N THR A 872 -12.31 6.30 4.91
CA THR A 872 -11.74 5.43 3.88
C THR A 872 -10.51 6.12 3.31
N ASN A 873 -9.31 5.67 3.70
CA ASN A 873 -8.05 6.09 3.09
C ASN A 873 -7.73 5.18 1.91
N VAL A 874 -7.94 5.64 0.68
CA VAL A 874 -7.78 4.80 -0.53
C VAL A 874 -6.31 4.65 -0.90
N ASP A 875 -5.58 5.76 -1.01
CA ASP A 875 -4.23 5.81 -1.57
C ASP A 875 -3.36 6.91 -0.93
N ASN A 876 -3.87 7.65 0.06
CA ASN A 876 -3.14 8.75 0.67
C ASN A 876 -2.21 8.26 1.78
N THR A 877 -1.23 9.10 2.13
CA THR A 877 -0.32 8.87 3.26
C THR A 877 -0.75 9.70 4.46
N ILE A 878 -1.20 9.04 5.54
CA ILE A 878 -1.42 9.68 6.84
C ILE A 878 -0.15 9.48 7.67
N SER A 879 0.52 10.56 8.08
CA SER A 879 1.77 10.45 8.82
C SER A 879 1.85 11.41 10.01
N GLY A 880 2.62 11.04 11.04
CA GLY A 880 2.86 11.92 12.20
C GLY A 880 2.59 11.26 13.55
N ALA A 881 2.05 12.05 14.48
CA ALA A 881 1.62 11.63 15.81
C ALA A 881 0.23 12.17 16.16
N GLY A 882 -0.42 11.59 17.18
CA GLY A 882 -1.74 12.00 17.65
C GLY A 882 -2.75 10.86 17.61
N GLN A 883 -4.01 11.17 17.37
CA GLN A 883 -5.12 10.21 17.45
C GLN A 883 -5.93 10.12 16.16
N ILE A 884 -6.21 8.89 15.71
CA ILE A 884 -7.21 8.56 14.70
C ILE A 884 -8.34 7.79 15.37
N GLY A 885 -9.56 8.31 15.30
CA GLY A 885 -10.77 7.64 15.74
C GLY A 885 -11.39 8.14 17.03
N GLY A 886 -10.60 8.38 18.08
CA GLY A 886 -11.16 8.84 19.36
C GLY A 886 -12.17 7.87 19.99
N GLY A 887 -12.14 6.59 19.63
CA GLY A 887 -13.10 5.56 20.03
C GLY A 887 -14.42 5.56 19.25
N GLN A 888 -14.56 6.43 18.25
CA GLN A 888 -15.82 6.68 17.53
C GLN A 888 -15.58 6.95 16.04
N MET A 889 -15.47 5.88 15.25
CA MET A 889 -15.63 5.83 13.79
C MET A 889 -15.25 4.44 13.29
N THR A 890 -15.44 4.15 12.00
CA THR A 890 -14.83 3.03 11.29
C THR A 890 -13.64 3.54 10.47
N LEU A 891 -12.59 2.75 10.37
CA LEU A 891 -11.41 3.05 9.54
C LEU A 891 -11.22 1.95 8.50
N VAL A 892 -11.12 2.35 7.24
CA VAL A 892 -10.76 1.49 6.11
C VAL A 892 -9.50 2.09 5.49
N ASN A 893 -8.38 1.37 5.55
CA ASN A 893 -7.09 1.80 5.05
C ASN A 893 -6.60 0.88 3.93
N ALA A 894 -6.49 1.44 2.72
CA ALA A 894 -5.78 0.86 1.58
C ALA A 894 -4.50 1.64 1.22
N GLY A 895 -4.37 2.89 1.71
CA GLY A 895 -3.15 3.69 1.61
C GLY A 895 -2.14 3.41 2.73
N THR A 896 -1.34 4.42 3.08
CA THR A 896 -0.31 4.31 4.12
C THR A 896 -0.71 5.08 5.37
N ILE A 897 -0.54 4.45 6.55
CA ILE A 897 -0.59 5.14 7.85
C ILE A 897 0.74 4.92 8.56
N ALA A 898 1.53 5.99 8.69
CA ALA A 898 2.89 5.96 9.19
C ALA A 898 3.05 6.79 10.48
N ALA A 899 3.33 6.14 11.60
CA ALA A 899 3.73 6.83 12.81
C ALA A 899 5.18 7.32 12.68
N THR A 900 5.36 8.62 12.45
CA THR A 900 6.67 9.27 12.29
C THR A 900 7.06 10.15 13.48
N GLY A 901 6.16 10.27 14.48
CA GLY A 901 6.39 11.01 15.71
C GLY A 901 7.58 10.48 16.53
N THR A 902 8.42 11.40 17.00
CA THR A 902 9.62 11.05 17.78
C THR A 902 9.35 11.01 19.28
N GLN A 903 8.40 11.84 19.76
CA GLN A 903 8.04 11.95 21.17
C GLN A 903 6.65 11.43 21.47
N HIS A 904 5.73 11.58 20.51
CA HIS A 904 4.33 11.22 20.65
C HIS A 904 3.97 10.10 19.66
N ALA A 905 3.18 9.14 20.14
CA ALA A 905 2.78 8.01 19.32
C ALA A 905 1.61 8.41 18.40
N LEU A 906 1.44 7.68 17.30
CA LEU A 906 0.18 7.70 16.57
C LEU A 906 -0.71 6.59 17.12
N VAL A 907 -1.94 6.94 17.51
CA VAL A 907 -2.90 6.02 18.12
C VAL A 907 -4.12 5.88 17.23
N ILE A 908 -4.38 4.68 16.74
CA ILE A 908 -5.60 4.30 16.03
C ILE A 908 -6.55 3.62 17.02
N ASP A 909 -7.65 4.30 17.35
CA ASP A 909 -8.70 3.81 18.23
C ASP A 909 -10.08 4.08 17.62
N THR A 910 -10.63 3.07 16.97
CA THR A 910 -12.00 3.06 16.42
C THR A 910 -13.03 2.51 17.41
N GLY A 911 -12.66 2.35 18.68
CA GLY A 911 -13.51 1.77 19.71
C GLY A 911 -13.80 0.30 19.44
N SER A 912 -15.08 -0.07 19.40
CA SER A 912 -15.52 -1.45 19.09
C SER A 912 -15.51 -1.79 17.60
N ASN A 913 -15.30 -0.80 16.72
CA ASN A 913 -15.27 -1.04 15.27
C ASN A 913 -13.93 -1.65 14.87
N VAL A 914 -13.97 -2.57 13.91
CA VAL A 914 -12.78 -3.21 13.34
C VAL A 914 -12.18 -2.28 12.28
N VAL A 915 -10.86 -2.11 12.33
CA VAL A 915 -10.09 -1.44 11.28
C VAL A 915 -9.90 -2.41 10.13
N VAL A 916 -10.34 -2.04 8.93
CA VAL A 916 -10.05 -2.82 7.71
C VAL A 916 -8.77 -2.26 7.11
N ASN A 917 -7.68 -2.99 7.18
CA ASN A 917 -6.39 -2.63 6.61
C ASN A 917 -6.02 -3.59 5.48
N THR A 918 -6.01 -3.09 4.25
CA THR A 918 -5.39 -3.73 3.08
C THR A 918 -4.14 -3.01 2.60
N GLY A 919 -3.85 -1.82 3.18
CA GLY A 919 -2.66 -1.02 2.90
C GLY A 919 -1.53 -1.25 3.91
N LEU A 920 -0.72 -0.22 4.14
CA LEU A 920 0.46 -0.27 5.01
C LEU A 920 0.24 0.46 6.34
N PHE A 921 0.52 -0.24 7.44
CA PHE A 921 0.86 0.39 8.73
C PHE A 921 2.38 0.50 8.86
N ALA A 922 2.91 1.66 9.25
CA ALA A 922 4.35 1.79 9.46
C ALA A 922 4.65 2.45 10.81
N ALA A 923 5.40 1.77 11.66
CA ALA A 923 6.01 2.36 12.85
C ALA A 923 7.45 2.75 12.49
N LEU A 924 7.69 4.05 12.35
CA LEU A 924 8.99 4.60 11.89
C LEU A 924 9.58 5.60 12.90
N GLY A 925 8.73 6.25 13.69
CA GLY A 925 9.13 7.19 14.74
C GLY A 925 9.37 6.49 16.08
N GLY A 926 10.27 7.05 16.90
CA GLY A 926 10.67 6.44 18.17
C GLY A 926 9.55 6.26 19.20
N ALA A 927 8.42 6.97 19.06
CA ALA A 927 7.26 6.79 19.93
C ALA A 927 6.31 5.66 19.47
N GLY A 928 6.40 5.24 18.20
CA GLY A 928 5.69 4.09 17.66
C GLY A 928 4.23 4.31 17.22
N LEU A 929 3.63 3.23 16.74
CA LEU A 929 2.24 3.13 16.30
C LEU A 929 1.45 2.22 17.25
N VAL A 930 0.29 2.70 17.71
CA VAL A 930 -0.63 1.90 18.54
C VAL A 930 -1.96 1.74 17.81
N VAL A 931 -2.25 0.52 17.38
CA VAL A 931 -3.57 0.13 16.84
C VAL A 931 -4.36 -0.53 17.96
N ALA A 932 -5.13 0.27 18.70
CA ALA A 932 -5.88 -0.19 19.87
C ALA A 932 -7.05 -1.11 19.50
N SER A 933 -7.66 -0.88 18.34
CA SER A 933 -8.80 -1.66 17.83
C SER A 933 -8.36 -2.94 17.11
N ALA A 934 -9.31 -3.86 16.90
CA ALA A 934 -9.04 -5.05 16.10
C ALA A 934 -8.82 -4.68 14.62
N THR A 935 -7.98 -5.43 13.92
CA THR A 935 -7.65 -5.23 12.50
C THR A 935 -8.00 -6.46 11.68
N THR A 936 -8.42 -6.24 10.44
CA THR A 936 -8.64 -7.29 9.43
C THR A 936 -8.22 -6.82 8.05
N GLY A 937 -8.07 -7.71 7.07
CA GLY A 937 -7.84 -7.39 5.67
C GLY A 937 -6.48 -7.82 5.14
N HIS A 938 -5.62 -8.39 5.99
CA HIS A 938 -4.30 -8.91 5.62
C HIS A 938 -3.36 -7.87 5.00
N GLY A 939 -3.55 -6.58 5.32
CA GLY A 939 -2.59 -5.54 4.92
C GLY A 939 -1.25 -5.69 5.64
N SER A 940 -0.22 -5.05 5.11
CA SER A 940 1.14 -5.11 5.64
C SER A 940 1.33 -4.16 6.81
N ALA A 941 2.28 -4.49 7.68
CA ALA A 941 2.77 -3.62 8.73
C ALA A 941 4.29 -3.66 8.78
N LEU A 942 4.93 -2.50 8.91
CA LEU A 942 6.39 -2.36 9.02
C LEU A 942 6.74 -1.82 10.42
N VAL A 943 7.75 -2.40 11.06
CA VAL A 943 8.28 -1.93 12.33
C VAL A 943 9.81 -1.91 12.29
N GLY A 944 10.44 -0.78 12.60
CA GLY A 944 11.91 -0.66 12.57
C GLY A 944 12.45 0.54 13.31
N ASP A 945 13.76 0.79 13.21
CA ASP A 945 14.41 2.04 13.66
C ASP A 945 14.22 2.41 15.15
N GLY A 946 14.12 1.43 16.04
CA GLY A 946 13.90 1.67 17.48
C GLY A 946 12.44 1.91 17.86
N SER A 947 11.51 1.77 16.91
CA SER A 947 10.08 2.03 17.13
C SER A 947 9.32 0.80 17.65
N GLN A 948 8.10 1.05 18.13
CA GLN A 948 7.17 0.00 18.56
C GLN A 948 5.89 0.03 17.71
N LEU A 949 5.46 -1.14 17.24
CA LEU A 949 4.13 -1.38 16.70
C LEU A 949 3.30 -2.17 17.71
N THR A 950 2.14 -1.65 18.09
CA THR A 950 1.23 -2.34 19.02
C THR A 950 -0.10 -2.67 18.36
N PHE A 951 -0.49 -3.94 18.38
CA PHE A 951 -1.87 -4.37 18.13
C PHE A 951 -2.57 -4.69 19.44
N GLY A 952 -3.48 -3.81 19.88
CA GLY A 952 -4.24 -3.97 21.12
C GLY A 952 -5.35 -5.03 21.00
N GLY A 953 -5.95 -5.17 19.82
CA GLY A 953 -6.97 -6.16 19.49
C GLY A 953 -6.45 -7.39 18.73
N ALA A 954 -7.38 -8.17 18.16
CA ALA A 954 -7.05 -9.20 17.18
C ALA A 954 -6.47 -8.56 15.91
N SER A 955 -5.58 -9.26 15.20
CA SER A 955 -4.95 -8.75 13.99
C SER A 955 -4.57 -9.87 13.02
N ASP A 956 -4.81 -9.65 11.74
CA ASP A 956 -4.39 -10.53 10.64
C ASP A 956 -3.32 -9.90 9.74
N ALA A 957 -2.74 -8.76 10.15
CA ALA A 957 -1.75 -8.01 9.39
C ALA A 957 -0.39 -8.73 9.37
N ASP A 958 0.24 -8.77 8.20
CA ASP A 958 1.58 -9.33 8.01
C ASP A 958 2.62 -8.30 8.45
N VAL A 959 3.42 -8.64 9.46
CA VAL A 959 4.38 -7.73 10.09
C VAL A 959 5.79 -8.01 9.58
N ASP A 960 6.43 -6.98 9.05
CA ASP A 960 7.82 -7.00 8.64
C ASP A 960 8.66 -6.14 9.59
N PHE A 961 9.77 -6.70 10.07
CA PHE A 961 10.78 -5.94 10.80
C PHE A 961 11.77 -5.34 9.80
N ALA A 962 11.99 -4.03 9.89
CA ALA A 962 12.93 -3.34 9.02
C ALA A 962 14.37 -3.74 9.38
N GLN A 963 15.19 -4.00 8.37
CA GLN A 963 16.54 -4.52 8.60
C GLN A 963 17.48 -3.52 9.30
N GLY A 964 18.29 -4.02 10.24
CA GLY A 964 19.41 -3.30 10.83
C GLY A 964 19.03 -2.30 11.91
N GLY A 965 17.75 -2.27 12.33
CA GLY A 965 17.24 -1.39 13.36
C GLY A 965 16.29 -2.13 14.30
N THR A 966 16.50 -1.99 15.61
CA THR A 966 15.68 -2.72 16.61
C THR A 966 14.21 -2.32 16.54
N GLY A 967 13.33 -3.23 16.12
CA GLY A 967 11.88 -3.07 16.18
C GLY A 967 11.27 -3.75 17.41
N ALA A 968 10.07 -3.31 17.79
CA ALA A 968 9.28 -3.99 18.81
C ALA A 968 7.82 -4.18 18.38
N LEU A 969 7.38 -5.42 18.26
CA LEU A 969 5.96 -5.76 18.06
C LEU A 969 5.32 -6.09 19.41
N ALA A 970 4.21 -5.45 19.75
CA ALA A 970 3.43 -5.76 20.95
C ALA A 970 2.04 -6.30 20.58
N LEU A 971 1.71 -7.49 21.07
CA LEU A 971 0.45 -8.19 20.78
C LEU A 971 -0.43 -8.26 22.04
N GLY A 972 -1.47 -7.43 22.07
CA GLY A 972 -2.47 -7.37 23.14
C GLY A 972 -3.41 -8.58 23.17
N GLN A 973 -3.64 -9.24 22.04
CA GLN A 973 -4.39 -10.51 21.96
C GLN A 973 -3.63 -11.53 21.11
N PRO A 974 -2.51 -12.08 21.61
CA PRO A 974 -1.60 -12.88 20.78
C PRO A 974 -2.21 -14.20 20.29
N GLY A 975 -3.23 -14.74 20.96
CA GLY A 975 -3.97 -15.92 20.48
C GLY A 975 -4.95 -15.62 19.35
N ALA A 976 -5.17 -14.35 19.01
CA ALA A 976 -6.01 -13.88 17.91
C ALA A 976 -5.18 -13.14 16.84
N PHE A 977 -3.85 -13.26 16.91
CA PHE A 977 -2.95 -12.81 15.85
C PHE A 977 -2.82 -13.93 14.81
N THR A 978 -3.15 -13.65 13.55
CA THR A 978 -3.09 -14.64 12.46
C THR A 978 -2.21 -14.23 11.28
N GLY A 979 -1.60 -13.05 11.34
CA GLY A 979 -0.62 -12.61 10.36
C GLY A 979 0.71 -13.37 10.46
N THR A 980 1.60 -13.12 9.51
CA THR A 980 2.98 -13.60 9.53
C THR A 980 3.94 -12.55 10.09
N ILE A 981 5.10 -12.99 10.55
CA ILE A 981 6.20 -12.13 11.01
C ILE A 981 7.45 -12.44 10.19
N THR A 982 8.04 -11.43 9.57
CA THR A 982 9.28 -11.49 8.77
C THR A 982 10.33 -10.56 9.34
N GLY A 983 11.59 -10.75 8.92
CA GLY A 983 12.66 -9.77 9.13
C GLY A 983 13.26 -9.67 10.54
N MET A 984 12.92 -10.57 11.48
CA MET A 984 13.41 -10.47 12.85
C MET A 984 14.94 -10.63 12.96
N ASP A 985 15.64 -9.60 13.38
CA ASP A 985 17.10 -9.56 13.54
C ASP A 985 17.56 -9.44 15.02
N ALA A 986 18.86 -9.26 15.24
CA ALA A 986 19.43 -9.12 16.58
C ALA A 986 18.94 -7.84 17.28
N GLY A 987 18.07 -8.00 18.28
CA GLY A 987 17.56 -6.89 19.09
C GLY A 987 16.07 -6.61 18.87
N ASP A 988 15.48 -7.21 17.84
CA ASP A 988 14.04 -7.23 17.65
C ASP A 988 13.32 -7.97 18.76
N SER A 989 12.09 -7.51 19.04
CA SER A 989 11.29 -8.10 20.09
C SER A 989 9.81 -8.24 19.79
N ILE A 990 9.22 -9.31 20.30
CA ILE A 990 7.77 -9.52 20.36
C ILE A 990 7.35 -9.52 21.83
N ALA A 991 6.52 -8.56 22.24
CA ALA A 991 5.94 -8.48 23.57
C ALA A 991 4.51 -9.02 23.59
N LEU A 992 4.17 -9.79 24.63
CA LEU A 992 2.87 -10.44 24.79
C LEU A 992 2.10 -9.91 26.01
N PRO A 993 1.74 -8.61 26.06
CA PRO A 993 1.10 -8.01 27.25
C PRO A 993 -0.29 -8.60 27.55
N GLY A 994 -0.95 -9.21 26.57
CA GLY A 994 -2.26 -9.83 26.72
C GLY A 994 -2.32 -11.15 27.50
N VAL A 995 -1.16 -11.78 27.73
CA VAL A 995 -1.09 -13.10 28.35
C VAL A 995 -0.23 -13.05 29.60
N LEU A 996 -0.84 -13.33 30.73
CA LEU A 996 -0.15 -13.50 32.00
C LEU A 996 0.47 -14.89 32.06
N PHE A 997 1.78 -14.98 31.91
CA PHE A 997 2.54 -16.20 32.13
C PHE A 997 2.98 -16.27 33.60
N THR A 998 2.47 -17.26 34.33
CA THR A 998 2.63 -17.39 35.79
C THR A 998 3.54 -18.55 36.21
N GLY A 999 3.91 -19.42 35.25
CA GLY A 999 4.86 -20.52 35.42
C GLY A 999 6.24 -20.23 34.82
N ALA A 1000 7.05 -21.28 34.66
CA ALA A 1000 8.31 -21.20 33.94
C ALA A 1000 8.04 -21.09 32.43
N THR A 1001 7.99 -19.86 31.92
CA THR A 1001 7.78 -19.56 30.50
C THR A 1001 8.94 -20.04 29.65
N GLN A 1002 8.63 -20.74 28.57
CA GLN A 1002 9.59 -21.21 27.58
C GLN A 1002 9.19 -20.73 26.19
N VAL A 1003 10.19 -20.54 25.34
CA VAL A 1003 10.03 -20.33 23.91
C VAL A 1003 10.56 -21.55 23.17
N SER A 1004 9.83 -21.98 22.15
CA SER A 1004 10.23 -23.04 21.25
C SER A 1004 9.91 -22.64 19.82
N TYR A 1005 10.81 -22.95 18.90
CA TYR A 1005 10.60 -22.75 17.48
C TYR A 1005 10.57 -24.11 16.78
N ALA A 1006 9.55 -24.33 15.94
CA ALA A 1006 9.44 -25.50 15.08
C ALA A 1006 9.55 -25.05 13.62
N ALA A 1007 10.70 -25.32 13.00
CA ALA A 1007 10.89 -25.06 11.58
C ALA A 1007 9.90 -25.87 10.73
N GLY A 1008 9.40 -25.26 9.66
CA GLY A 1008 8.66 -25.92 8.60
C GLY A 1008 9.55 -26.88 7.81
N LEU A 1009 8.93 -27.75 7.01
CA LEU A 1009 9.64 -28.78 6.24
C LEU A 1009 10.68 -28.21 5.27
N SER A 1010 10.52 -26.95 4.85
CA SER A 1010 11.44 -26.24 3.96
C SER A 1010 12.59 -25.51 4.65
N GLY A 1011 12.48 -25.28 5.97
CA GLY A 1011 13.37 -24.41 6.72
C GLY A 1011 13.19 -22.90 6.47
N ALA A 1012 12.34 -22.47 5.53
CA ALA A 1012 12.11 -21.05 5.18
C ALA A 1012 11.10 -20.32 6.10
N GLY A 1013 10.74 -20.92 7.22
CA GLY A 1013 9.78 -20.40 8.19
C GLY A 1013 9.41 -21.45 9.21
N GLY A 1014 8.56 -21.10 10.16
CA GLY A 1014 8.16 -22.01 11.23
C GLY A 1014 7.15 -21.40 12.19
N THR A 1015 6.78 -22.19 13.20
CA THR A 1015 5.89 -21.74 14.27
C THR A 1015 6.72 -21.45 15.52
N LEU A 1016 6.74 -20.18 15.94
CA LEU A 1016 7.25 -19.77 17.23
C LEU A 1016 6.16 -19.96 18.29
N THR A 1017 6.44 -20.70 19.35
CA THR A 1017 5.51 -20.96 20.46
C THR A 1017 6.10 -20.46 21.77
N VAL A 1018 5.31 -19.69 22.53
CA VAL A 1018 5.63 -19.32 23.91
C VAL A 1018 4.61 -19.93 24.86
N SER A 1019 5.06 -20.68 25.87
CA SER A 1019 4.17 -21.33 26.85
C SER A 1019 4.80 -21.48 28.22
N ASP A 1020 3.99 -21.41 29.28
CA ASP A 1020 4.35 -21.77 30.65
C ASP A 1020 3.71 -23.10 31.12
N GLY A 1021 3.10 -23.84 30.18
CA GLY A 1021 2.34 -25.06 30.44
C GLY A 1021 0.87 -24.84 30.83
N GLY A 1022 0.46 -23.61 31.15
CA GLY A 1022 -0.93 -23.22 31.39
C GLY A 1022 -1.49 -22.31 30.29
N SER A 1023 -0.70 -21.33 29.88
CA SER A 1023 -0.97 -20.40 28.79
C SER A 1023 -0.03 -20.69 27.60
N SER A 1024 -0.49 -20.41 26.38
CA SER A 1024 0.32 -20.55 25.16
C SER A 1024 -0.06 -19.50 24.14
N ALA A 1025 0.93 -19.01 23.38
CA ALA A 1025 0.76 -18.19 22.19
C ALA A 1025 1.64 -18.73 21.06
N GLN A 1026 1.16 -18.64 19.82
CA GLN A 1026 1.83 -19.17 18.64
C GLN A 1026 1.82 -18.15 17.51
N PHE A 1027 2.93 -18.03 16.78
CA PHE A 1027 3.11 -17.08 15.69
C PHE A 1027 3.76 -17.78 14.50
N ALA A 1028 3.32 -17.44 13.30
CA ALA A 1028 4.02 -17.82 12.08
C ALA A 1028 5.18 -16.85 11.86
N ILE A 1029 6.41 -17.37 11.83
CA ILE A 1029 7.60 -16.59 11.49
C ILE A 1029 8.17 -17.12 10.18
N VAL A 1030 8.48 -16.22 9.27
CA VAL A 1030 9.07 -16.52 7.96
C VAL A 1030 10.56 -16.13 8.01
N GLY A 1031 11.42 -17.01 7.51
CA GLY A 1031 12.88 -16.91 7.58
C GLY A 1031 13.53 -18.17 8.19
N ARG A 1032 14.87 -18.23 8.14
CA ARG A 1032 15.67 -19.34 8.68
C ARG A 1032 16.10 -19.05 10.11
N TYR A 1033 15.41 -19.68 11.06
CA TYR A 1033 15.72 -19.58 12.48
C TYR A 1033 15.93 -20.95 13.11
N ALA A 1034 16.67 -20.96 14.21
CA ALA A 1034 16.79 -22.07 15.14
C ALA A 1034 16.11 -21.72 16.46
N GLN A 1035 15.77 -22.74 17.26
CA GLN A 1035 15.24 -22.52 18.61
C GLN A 1035 16.17 -21.64 19.48
N GLY A 1036 17.49 -21.75 19.27
CA GLY A 1036 18.49 -20.99 20.02
C GLY A 1036 18.46 -19.48 19.77
N ASP A 1037 17.88 -19.06 18.65
CA ASP A 1037 17.87 -17.65 18.23
C ASP A 1037 16.86 -16.84 19.03
N PHE A 1038 15.85 -17.50 19.61
CA PHE A 1038 14.82 -16.85 20.39
C PHE A 1038 15.06 -17.01 21.88
N GLN A 1039 15.01 -15.89 22.60
CA GLN A 1039 15.04 -15.86 24.05
C GLN A 1039 13.75 -15.26 24.57
N VAL A 1040 13.20 -15.82 25.66
CA VAL A 1040 12.04 -15.24 26.32
C VAL A 1040 12.41 -14.75 27.71
N VAL A 1041 12.08 -13.49 28.01
CA VAL A 1041 12.20 -12.88 29.33
C VAL A 1041 10.83 -12.42 29.77
N VAL A 1042 10.42 -12.84 30.96
CA VAL A 1042 9.22 -12.31 31.62
C VAL A 1042 9.66 -11.14 32.50
N GLY A 1043 9.18 -9.95 32.16
CA GLY A 1043 9.44 -8.75 32.96
C GLY A 1043 8.80 -8.81 34.34
N ALA A 1044 9.16 -7.87 35.21
CA ALA A 1044 8.50 -7.73 36.52
C ALA A 1044 7.01 -7.37 36.41
N ASP A 1045 6.59 -6.87 35.24
CA ASP A 1045 5.21 -6.61 34.81
C ASP A 1045 4.45 -7.91 34.45
N GLY A 1046 5.11 -9.06 34.40
CA GLY A 1046 4.53 -10.33 33.98
C GLY A 1046 4.40 -10.48 32.45
N VAL A 1047 4.88 -9.49 31.68
CA VAL A 1047 4.83 -9.51 30.22
C VAL A 1047 6.00 -10.33 29.69
N ALA A 1048 5.70 -11.37 28.91
CA ALA A 1048 6.70 -12.13 28.19
C ALA A 1048 7.17 -11.30 26.98
N ARG A 1049 8.49 -11.14 26.84
CA ARG A 1049 9.15 -10.53 25.70
C ARG A 1049 10.05 -11.57 25.06
N ILE A 1050 9.77 -11.90 23.80
CA ILE A 1050 10.67 -12.69 22.97
C ILE A 1050 11.64 -11.72 22.33
N THR A 1051 12.94 -11.94 22.46
CA THR A 1051 13.97 -11.22 21.71
C THR A 1051 14.63 -12.17 20.74
N SER A 1052 14.86 -11.71 19.51
CA SER A 1052 15.71 -12.41 18.57
C SER A 1052 17.17 -12.09 18.84
N THR A 1053 18.00 -13.12 18.73
CA THR A 1053 19.46 -13.09 18.80
C THR A 1053 20.08 -13.69 17.55
N ALA A 1054 19.27 -13.97 16.53
CA ALA A 1054 19.77 -14.36 15.21
C ALA A 1054 20.73 -13.26 14.73
N ALA A 1055 21.83 -13.66 14.08
CA ALA A 1055 22.58 -12.72 13.24
C ALA A 1055 21.66 -12.20 12.12
N ASP A 1056 22.10 -11.21 11.35
CA ASP A 1056 21.31 -10.52 10.31
C ASP A 1056 20.93 -11.45 9.12
N ASN A 1057 20.45 -12.67 9.37
CA ASN A 1057 20.11 -13.70 8.41
C ASN A 1057 19.06 -13.15 7.42
N GLY A 1058 19.53 -12.72 6.27
CA GLY A 1058 18.73 -12.17 5.20
C GLY A 1058 18.30 -13.22 4.19
N THR A 1059 17.35 -12.83 3.35
CA THR A 1059 17.08 -13.51 2.09
C THR A 1059 17.18 -12.47 0.99
N VAL A 1060 18.13 -12.67 0.08
CA VAL A 1060 18.40 -11.75 -1.03
C VAL A 1060 17.98 -12.45 -2.32
N LEU A 1061 16.95 -11.89 -2.98
CA LEU A 1061 16.41 -12.43 -4.22
C LEU A 1061 16.82 -11.49 -5.36
N GLY A 1062 17.54 -12.04 -6.33
CA GLY A 1062 17.77 -11.46 -7.63
C GLY A 1062 16.57 -11.62 -8.54
N SER A 1063 16.63 -10.88 -9.63
CA SER A 1063 15.65 -10.82 -10.70
C SER A 1063 15.92 -11.95 -11.72
N ALA A 1064 15.53 -11.72 -12.98
CA ALA A 1064 15.86 -12.62 -14.09
C ALA A 1064 16.92 -12.00 -15.04
N GLY A 1065 17.59 -10.92 -14.63
CA GLY A 1065 18.72 -10.29 -15.33
C GLY A 1065 20.02 -10.43 -14.55
N ASP A 1066 21.12 -9.83 -15.04
CA ASP A 1066 22.42 -9.87 -14.37
C ASP A 1066 22.40 -9.03 -13.09
N ASP A 1067 22.40 -9.68 -11.93
CA ASP A 1067 22.26 -9.04 -10.62
C ASP A 1067 23.58 -8.95 -9.84
N VAL A 1068 23.67 -7.98 -8.94
CA VAL A 1068 24.75 -7.88 -7.94
C VAL A 1068 24.12 -7.99 -6.56
N LEU A 1069 24.21 -9.17 -5.96
CA LEU A 1069 23.60 -9.49 -4.68
C LEU A 1069 24.67 -9.55 -3.59
N ALA A 1070 24.40 -8.92 -2.46
CA ALA A 1070 25.24 -8.98 -1.28
C ALA A 1070 24.38 -9.36 -0.08
N GLY A 1071 24.73 -10.48 0.55
CA GLY A 1071 24.30 -10.84 1.89
C GLY A 1071 25.01 -9.99 2.94
N THR A 1072 24.74 -10.31 4.18
CA THR A 1072 25.10 -9.53 5.36
C THR A 1072 26.26 -10.21 6.12
N ALA A 1073 26.26 -10.16 7.45
CA ALA A 1073 27.20 -10.90 8.29
C ALA A 1073 26.54 -12.13 8.95
N GLY A 1074 25.32 -12.50 8.54
CA GLY A 1074 24.56 -13.66 9.02
C GLY A 1074 24.60 -14.84 8.05
N ASP A 1075 23.83 -15.90 8.34
CA ASP A 1075 23.67 -17.03 7.43
C ASP A 1075 22.57 -16.69 6.40
N ASP A 1076 22.99 -16.11 5.27
CA ASP A 1076 22.08 -15.56 4.26
C ASP A 1076 21.58 -16.60 3.25
N LEU A 1077 20.39 -16.35 2.69
CA LEU A 1077 19.86 -17.10 1.56
C LEU A 1077 19.90 -16.23 0.30
N LEU A 1078 20.79 -16.52 -0.64
CA LEU A 1078 20.92 -15.77 -1.89
C LEU A 1078 20.38 -16.58 -3.05
N VAL A 1079 19.46 -16.00 -3.83
CA VAL A 1079 18.92 -16.59 -5.05
C VAL A 1079 19.20 -15.60 -6.18
N GLY A 1080 20.16 -15.91 -7.05
CA GLY A 1080 20.50 -15.04 -8.20
C GLY A 1080 19.35 -14.94 -9.20
N GLY A 1081 18.75 -16.08 -9.55
CA GLY A 1081 17.73 -16.18 -10.58
C GLY A 1081 18.35 -16.54 -11.93
N LYS A 1082 17.88 -15.93 -13.02
CA LYS A 1082 18.50 -16.07 -14.35
C LYS A 1082 19.40 -14.87 -14.59
N GLY A 1083 20.56 -15.08 -15.21
CA GLY A 1083 21.51 -13.98 -15.46
C GLY A 1083 22.94 -14.49 -15.28
N ALA A 1084 23.91 -13.60 -15.48
CA ALA A 1084 25.27 -13.82 -14.97
C ALA A 1084 25.43 -13.01 -13.68
N ASP A 1085 25.10 -13.61 -12.55
CA ASP A 1085 24.96 -12.89 -11.29
C ASP A 1085 26.27 -12.80 -10.52
N PHE A 1086 26.47 -11.71 -9.78
CA PHE A 1086 27.55 -11.54 -8.81
C PHE A 1086 26.99 -11.65 -7.40
N LEU A 1087 27.24 -12.78 -6.76
CA LEU A 1087 26.74 -13.12 -5.44
C LEU A 1087 27.87 -12.98 -4.41
N THR A 1088 27.61 -12.25 -3.34
CA THR A 1088 28.54 -12.07 -2.21
C THR A 1088 27.77 -12.48 -0.97
N GLY A 1089 28.17 -13.56 -0.31
CA GLY A 1089 27.47 -14.06 0.89
C GLY A 1089 27.70 -13.15 2.09
N GLY A 1090 28.95 -12.72 2.28
CA GLY A 1090 29.39 -11.91 3.40
C GLY A 1090 30.10 -12.75 4.48
N GLU A 1091 29.90 -12.41 5.76
CA GLU A 1091 30.36 -13.29 6.85
C GLU A 1091 29.21 -14.25 7.21
N GLY A 1092 29.45 -15.54 7.42
CA GLY A 1092 28.37 -16.47 7.74
C GLY A 1092 28.53 -17.82 7.07
N SER A 1093 27.53 -18.69 7.22
CA SER A 1093 27.35 -19.92 6.43
C SER A 1093 26.22 -19.71 5.43
N ASP A 1094 26.56 -19.12 4.30
CA ASP A 1094 25.56 -18.65 3.33
C ASP A 1094 25.04 -19.80 2.47
N THR A 1095 23.81 -19.67 1.98
CA THR A 1095 23.24 -20.63 1.02
C THR A 1095 22.91 -19.93 -0.29
N PHE A 1096 23.63 -20.28 -1.34
CA PHE A 1096 23.36 -19.84 -2.71
C PHE A 1096 22.45 -20.85 -3.41
N VAL A 1097 21.31 -20.40 -3.89
CA VAL A 1097 20.22 -21.28 -4.34
C VAL A 1097 20.00 -21.15 -5.83
N TRP A 1098 19.92 -22.30 -6.49
CA TRP A 1098 19.41 -22.40 -7.86
C TRP A 1098 18.12 -23.21 -7.89
N ARG A 1099 17.07 -22.59 -8.43
CA ARG A 1099 15.72 -23.12 -8.60
C ARG A 1099 15.54 -23.71 -9.99
N ALA A 1100 14.47 -24.49 -10.14
CA ALA A 1100 14.08 -25.05 -11.44
C ALA A 1100 13.73 -23.90 -12.41
N GLY A 1101 14.63 -23.61 -13.35
CA GLY A 1101 14.47 -22.52 -14.31
C GLY A 1101 15.65 -21.54 -14.33
N ASP A 1102 16.50 -21.53 -13.30
CA ASP A 1102 17.69 -20.66 -13.22
C ASP A 1102 18.82 -21.13 -14.17
N PHE A 1103 18.65 -22.29 -14.80
CA PHE A 1103 19.60 -22.91 -15.72
C PHE A 1103 19.43 -22.40 -17.16
N GLY A 1104 20.50 -21.88 -17.79
CA GLY A 1104 20.36 -21.28 -19.13
C GLY A 1104 21.61 -20.72 -19.83
N GLY A 1105 22.82 -21.17 -19.48
CA GLY A 1105 24.06 -20.84 -20.22
C GLY A 1105 24.78 -19.54 -19.84
N ALA A 1106 24.26 -18.79 -18.86
CA ALA A 1106 25.00 -17.74 -18.16
C ALA A 1106 25.65 -18.34 -16.89
N VAL A 1107 26.81 -17.83 -16.49
CA VAL A 1107 27.62 -18.39 -15.40
C VAL A 1107 27.69 -17.37 -14.27
N ASP A 1108 27.15 -17.74 -13.12
CA ASP A 1108 27.18 -16.88 -11.94
C ASP A 1108 28.58 -16.82 -11.33
N THR A 1109 28.84 -15.80 -10.53
CA THR A 1109 30.10 -15.62 -9.81
C THR A 1109 29.80 -15.40 -8.33
N ILE A 1110 30.23 -16.35 -7.50
CA ILE A 1110 30.27 -16.14 -6.05
C ILE A 1110 31.64 -15.56 -5.69
N THR A 1111 31.65 -14.40 -5.05
CA THR A 1111 32.87 -13.61 -4.86
C THR A 1111 33.66 -13.98 -3.59
N ASP A 1112 33.03 -14.65 -2.63
CA ASP A 1112 33.56 -14.88 -1.27
C ASP A 1112 33.25 -16.27 -0.68
N PHE A 1113 32.98 -17.27 -1.53
CA PHE A 1113 32.61 -18.62 -1.09
C PHE A 1113 33.60 -19.25 -0.09
N THR A 1114 33.13 -19.61 1.10
CA THR A 1114 33.92 -20.11 2.23
C THR A 1114 33.73 -21.60 2.45
N LEU A 1115 34.83 -22.34 2.71
CA LEU A 1115 34.83 -23.80 2.94
C LEU A 1115 35.02 -24.15 4.42
N GLY A 1116 34.49 -25.28 4.87
CA GLY A 1116 34.60 -25.79 6.25
C GLY A 1116 33.28 -26.28 6.85
N ASP A 1117 33.31 -26.75 8.11
CA ASP A 1117 32.12 -27.27 8.81
C ASP A 1117 31.03 -26.20 9.09
N SER A 1118 31.36 -24.92 8.84
CA SER A 1118 30.51 -23.72 8.96
C SER A 1118 30.77 -22.79 7.76
N GLY A 1119 30.91 -23.38 6.58
CA GLY A 1119 31.10 -22.65 5.32
C GLY A 1119 29.87 -22.75 4.44
N ASP A 1120 29.91 -22.04 3.32
CA ASP A 1120 28.76 -21.79 2.46
C ASP A 1120 28.25 -23.05 1.77
N MET A 1121 27.00 -23.01 1.33
CA MET A 1121 26.33 -24.08 0.63
C MET A 1121 25.87 -23.64 -0.76
N LEU A 1122 26.04 -24.52 -1.74
CA LEU A 1122 25.33 -24.46 -3.01
C LEU A 1122 24.09 -25.35 -2.92
N ALA A 1123 22.91 -24.74 -2.89
CA ALA A 1123 21.63 -25.44 -2.93
C ALA A 1123 21.19 -25.66 -4.37
N LEU A 1124 21.46 -26.88 -4.86
CA LEU A 1124 21.26 -27.29 -6.25
C LEU A 1124 20.04 -28.19 -6.43
N GLY A 1125 19.34 -28.55 -5.37
CA GLY A 1125 18.24 -29.51 -5.46
C GLY A 1125 17.05 -29.06 -6.31
N GLY A 1126 16.91 -27.76 -6.59
CA GLY A 1126 15.98 -27.25 -7.61
C GLY A 1126 16.39 -27.58 -9.05
N LEU A 1127 17.68 -27.82 -9.31
CA LEU A 1127 18.24 -28.16 -10.61
C LEU A 1127 18.35 -29.67 -10.86
N LEU A 1128 18.62 -30.47 -9.83
CA LEU A 1128 18.95 -31.90 -9.99
C LEU A 1128 17.67 -32.75 -10.16
N ALA A 1129 17.24 -32.93 -11.41
CA ALA A 1129 16.06 -33.71 -11.72
C ALA A 1129 16.25 -35.19 -11.35
N GLY A 1130 15.36 -35.70 -10.50
CA GLY A 1130 15.33 -37.12 -10.12
C GLY A 1130 16.42 -37.56 -9.13
N TRP A 1131 17.11 -36.63 -8.47
CA TRP A 1131 18.10 -36.95 -7.42
C TRP A 1131 17.49 -37.75 -6.26
N ASN A 1132 18.15 -38.85 -5.87
CA ASN A 1132 17.81 -39.66 -4.71
C ASN A 1132 18.97 -39.75 -3.71
N ALA A 1133 18.63 -40.01 -2.44
CA ALA A 1133 19.60 -40.25 -1.39
C ALA A 1133 20.46 -41.50 -1.71
N GLY A 1134 21.72 -41.29 -2.10
CA GLY A 1134 22.68 -42.34 -2.43
C GLY A 1134 23.20 -42.32 -3.87
N ASP A 1135 22.69 -41.42 -4.72
CA ASP A 1135 23.18 -41.22 -6.08
C ASP A 1135 24.62 -40.64 -6.07
N ASP A 1136 25.39 -40.92 -7.12
CA ASP A 1136 26.78 -40.46 -7.25
C ASP A 1136 26.81 -39.03 -7.79
N LEU A 1137 27.24 -38.08 -6.95
CA LEU A 1137 27.28 -36.65 -7.27
C LEU A 1137 28.13 -36.35 -8.51
N SER A 1138 29.07 -37.23 -8.89
CA SER A 1138 29.88 -37.06 -10.12
C SER A 1138 29.10 -37.26 -11.42
N GLN A 1139 27.88 -37.80 -11.35
CA GLN A 1139 26.96 -37.87 -12.50
C GLN A 1139 26.18 -36.56 -12.70
N TYR A 1140 26.18 -35.70 -11.69
CA TYR A 1140 25.45 -34.44 -11.67
C TYR A 1140 26.36 -33.22 -11.65
N LEU A 1141 27.57 -33.31 -11.10
CA LEU A 1141 28.50 -32.18 -10.97
C LEU A 1141 29.89 -32.48 -11.52
N GLN A 1142 30.45 -31.47 -12.16
CA GLN A 1142 31.86 -31.42 -12.57
C GLN A 1142 32.51 -30.16 -11.98
N VAL A 1143 33.75 -30.30 -11.53
CA VAL A 1143 34.53 -29.19 -10.96
C VAL A 1143 35.80 -29.00 -11.78
N GLN A 1144 36.06 -27.77 -12.23
CA GLN A 1144 37.21 -27.42 -13.06
C GLN A 1144 37.94 -26.19 -12.51
N ALA A 1145 39.27 -26.28 -12.38
CA ALA A 1145 40.09 -25.13 -12.01
C ALA A 1145 40.21 -24.15 -13.19
N THR A 1146 40.04 -22.84 -12.91
CA THR A 1146 40.16 -21.77 -13.91
C THR A 1146 41.20 -20.71 -13.49
N GLU A 1147 41.55 -19.81 -14.41
CA GLU A 1147 42.47 -18.70 -14.17
C GLU A 1147 41.73 -17.58 -13.40
N GLY A 1148 41.34 -17.84 -12.15
CA GLY A 1148 40.56 -16.92 -11.32
C GLY A 1148 39.76 -17.54 -10.17
N GLY A 1149 39.58 -18.87 -10.15
CA GLY A 1149 38.81 -19.57 -9.12
C GLY A 1149 38.52 -21.02 -9.50
N THR A 1150 37.36 -21.52 -9.07
CA THR A 1150 36.87 -22.86 -9.39
C THR A 1150 35.52 -22.77 -10.08
N LEU A 1151 35.39 -23.36 -11.26
CA LEU A 1151 34.13 -23.46 -12.00
C LEU A 1151 33.41 -24.75 -11.62
N VAL A 1152 32.14 -24.63 -11.26
CA VAL A 1152 31.23 -25.74 -10.99
C VAL A 1152 30.25 -25.81 -12.15
N SER A 1153 30.16 -26.98 -12.77
CA SER A 1153 29.26 -27.26 -13.89
C SER A 1153 28.31 -28.39 -13.48
N VAL A 1154 27.07 -28.35 -13.96
CA VAL A 1154 26.01 -29.29 -13.57
C VAL A 1154 25.38 -29.98 -14.78
N ASP A 1155 25.07 -31.26 -14.63
CA ASP A 1155 24.20 -32.04 -15.52
C ASP A 1155 22.90 -32.30 -14.74
N ALA A 1156 21.90 -31.47 -14.99
CA ALA A 1156 20.60 -31.51 -14.31
C ALA A 1156 19.88 -32.87 -14.44
N THR A 1157 20.24 -33.70 -15.44
CA THR A 1157 19.60 -34.98 -15.72
C THR A 1157 20.27 -36.17 -15.05
N GLY A 1158 21.44 -35.99 -14.45
CA GLY A 1158 22.19 -37.06 -13.79
C GLY A 1158 22.77 -38.10 -14.73
N THR A 1159 22.92 -37.79 -16.02
CA THR A 1159 23.48 -38.74 -17.00
C THR A 1159 25.00 -38.77 -16.99
N GLY A 1160 25.63 -37.72 -16.46
CA GLY A 1160 27.08 -37.51 -16.48
C GLY A 1160 27.64 -37.32 -17.89
N GLN A 1161 26.82 -36.84 -18.83
CA GLN A 1161 27.19 -36.69 -20.26
C GLN A 1161 27.06 -35.27 -20.77
N ALA A 1162 26.27 -34.41 -20.13
CA ALA A 1162 25.98 -33.04 -20.61
C ALA A 1162 26.07 -32.03 -19.46
N PHE A 1163 27.31 -31.63 -19.13
CA PHE A 1163 27.55 -30.59 -18.12
C PHE A 1163 27.49 -29.20 -18.76
N GLU A 1164 26.77 -28.27 -18.11
CA GLU A 1164 26.83 -26.85 -18.41
C GLU A 1164 27.39 -26.08 -17.21
N ASP A 1165 28.15 -25.03 -17.48
CA ASP A 1165 28.77 -24.20 -16.45
C ASP A 1165 27.70 -23.46 -15.66
N LEU A 1166 27.73 -23.59 -14.34
CA LEU A 1166 26.74 -23.03 -13.43
C LEU A 1166 27.29 -21.80 -12.71
N VAL A 1167 28.40 -21.98 -11.99
CA VAL A 1167 28.94 -20.94 -11.10
C VAL A 1167 30.46 -20.98 -11.01
N LEU A 1168 31.07 -19.80 -11.05
CA LEU A 1168 32.46 -19.56 -10.73
C LEU A 1168 32.60 -19.15 -9.26
N LEU A 1169 33.24 -19.99 -8.46
CA LEU A 1169 33.69 -19.68 -7.11
C LEU A 1169 34.98 -18.88 -7.20
N GLN A 1170 34.87 -17.55 -7.23
CA GLN A 1170 36.00 -16.64 -7.44
C GLN A 1170 36.98 -16.72 -6.27
N GLY A 1171 38.28 -16.77 -6.58
CA GLY A 1171 39.34 -16.82 -5.56
C GLY A 1171 39.50 -18.16 -4.84
N VAL A 1172 38.54 -19.07 -4.92
CA VAL A 1172 38.62 -20.43 -4.36
C VAL A 1172 39.42 -21.32 -5.32
N THR A 1173 40.58 -21.82 -4.90
CA THR A 1173 41.49 -22.61 -5.77
C THR A 1173 41.94 -23.92 -5.13
N GLY A 1174 42.24 -24.91 -5.97
CA GLY A 1174 42.80 -26.20 -5.53
C GLY A 1174 41.79 -27.18 -4.94
N ILE A 1175 40.49 -26.97 -5.20
CA ILE A 1175 39.41 -27.86 -4.76
C ILE A 1175 38.95 -28.79 -5.88
N ASP A 1176 38.44 -29.96 -5.50
CA ASP A 1176 37.79 -30.95 -6.35
C ASP A 1176 36.39 -31.31 -5.82
N LEU A 1177 35.66 -32.17 -6.55
CA LEU A 1177 34.30 -32.57 -6.18
C LEU A 1177 34.24 -33.21 -4.78
N THR A 1178 35.28 -33.92 -4.34
CA THR A 1178 35.29 -34.55 -3.01
C THR A 1178 35.37 -33.52 -1.88
N THR A 1179 36.10 -32.43 -2.10
CA THR A 1179 36.17 -31.31 -1.15
C THR A 1179 34.94 -30.40 -1.19
N LEU A 1180 34.23 -30.32 -2.31
CA LEU A 1180 33.02 -29.51 -2.46
C LEU A 1180 31.75 -30.24 -1.99
N THR A 1181 31.74 -31.58 -2.00
CA THR A 1181 30.56 -32.39 -1.65
C THR A 1181 29.88 -32.01 -0.31
N PRO A 1182 30.61 -31.71 0.79
CA PRO A 1182 29.97 -31.28 2.05
C PRO A 1182 29.21 -29.95 1.95
N HIS A 1183 29.48 -29.17 0.92
CA HIS A 1183 28.92 -27.84 0.66
C HIS A 1183 27.82 -27.86 -0.42
N ILE A 1184 27.34 -29.04 -0.80
CA ILE A 1184 26.23 -29.19 -1.77
C ILE A 1184 24.97 -29.64 -1.04
N ASN A 1185 23.89 -28.85 -1.17
CA ASN A 1185 22.55 -29.30 -0.84
C ASN A 1185 21.81 -29.72 -2.12
N ALA A 1186 21.68 -31.03 -2.31
CA ALA A 1186 21.06 -31.63 -3.49
C ALA A 1186 19.53 -31.82 -3.37
N TYR A 1187 18.89 -31.36 -2.29
CA TYR A 1187 17.45 -31.48 -2.08
C TYR A 1187 16.72 -30.15 -2.39
N PRO A 1188 15.51 -30.19 -2.99
CA PRO A 1188 14.75 -28.98 -3.26
C PRO A 1188 14.46 -28.22 -1.96
N LEU A 1189 14.74 -26.91 -1.96
CA LEU A 1189 14.24 -26.00 -0.92
C LEU A 1189 12.77 -25.69 -1.23
N ALA A 1190 11.90 -25.71 -0.22
CA ALA A 1190 10.44 -25.61 -0.39
C ALA A 1190 9.87 -24.22 -0.13
#